data_AF-A0A4U1EZ15-F1
#
_entry.id   AF-A0A4U1EZ15-F1
#
_cell.length_a   1.000
_cell.length_b   1.000
_cell.length_c   1.000
_cell.angle_alpha   90.00
_cell.angle_beta   90.00
_cell.angle_gamma   90.00
#
_symmetry.space_group_name_H-M   'P 1'
#
loop_
_entity.id
_entity.type
_entity.pdbx_description
1 polymer ?
#
loop_
_entity_poly.entity_id
_entity_poly.type
_entity_poly.pdbx_seq_one_letter_code
_entity_poly.pdbx_strand_id
1 'polypeptide(L)'
;MTEVLPKEKKQKEEKTMILGQAVVDLLPLLEGESSFETMVPLHPLPGSPLEPLRSGIKQCSLEVKVFVAEPLLTAAQISGGNLLKVTLEAAYSVPESFIPMGLLQNFMVGLQVPSAGEKDYPIFFKNGTLKLGGEREPVPRPKKWPIANILAPGANNIPDAFIVGGPYEEEEGELNHPEDREFRNQAECMKKRITWDLESRCYLDPPAVISFQKRIADCRFWPVEITRVPLVTVPKGKSAKFEKTDDEGRLSFHGVAYVNMVPLLYPGVKRIRGAFHVYPYLGSTVYEKTKCLFSLFRDTGHNLIQHNKIGGINSPVPKPVISKNLKEDKTVKEKDMEARPRPGDVQASSIKSQSSDTPLEVEPSLCNNPEGQQYVEAGTYIVLEIELDKALVPKRMPEELARRVKEMIPPRPPLTRRTGGAQKASTKAKAVSDYHMQIKNISRAILNEYHRMFGNQAVKVGSDLDSETLEEQKCQLNYELNCSGKYFAFKEQLKHAVVKIVREKYLKTTAFESQEELQKFISELYVFLVDQMHVALNQAMPDDVQGTPSTIYTSSEQLRLFAFEAEVNENYEMATVYYEERLVREPQNLEHWLDYGAFCLLTEDNIKAQECFRKALSLNQNHIHSLLLCGVLAVLMENYEQAEIFFEDATCLEPTNVVAWTLLGLYYEIQNNDIRMEMAFHEAFKQLQARVLQAQVTKHRSTSTVEYVEEGGKDDSCLGPWGITSGSSTAAVKVEVPAGRTREMMSGYWKKLLAL
;
A
#
# COMPACT_ATOMS: atom_id res chain seq x y z
N MET A 1 -12.69 48.43 11.66
CA MET A 1 -11.88 49.49 12.28
C MET A 1 -12.84 50.48 12.91
N THR A 2 -12.88 50.55 14.24
CA THR A 2 -13.70 51.53 14.97
C THR A 2 -12.76 52.59 15.50
N GLU A 3 -12.73 53.74 14.85
CA GLU A 3 -12.04 54.91 15.37
C GLU A 3 -12.88 55.47 16.53
N VAL A 4 -12.33 55.44 17.75
CA VAL A 4 -13.00 55.98 18.94
C VAL A 4 -12.35 57.31 19.28
N LEU A 5 -12.97 58.40 18.80
CA LEU A 5 -12.69 59.74 19.31
C LEU A 5 -13.38 59.97 20.66
N PRO A 6 -12.82 60.81 21.54
CA PRO A 6 -13.39 61.06 22.86
C PRO A 6 -14.76 61.73 22.76
N LYS A 7 -15.78 61.08 23.36
CA LYS A 7 -17.18 61.53 23.33
C LYS A 7 -17.38 62.85 24.07
N GLU A 8 -17.65 63.93 23.33
CA GLU A 8 -18.35 65.10 23.89
C GLU A 8 -19.86 64.81 24.00
N LYS A 9 -20.44 65.20 25.14
CA LYS A 9 -21.82 64.87 25.51
C LYS A 9 -22.83 65.53 24.57
N LYS A 10 -23.69 64.70 23.97
CA LYS A 10 -24.89 64.97 23.13
C LYS A 10 -24.66 64.99 21.61
N GLN A 11 -24.47 63.82 21.01
CA GLN A 11 -24.83 63.60 19.61
C GLN A 11 -25.62 62.29 19.45
N LYS A 12 -26.57 62.27 18.50
CA LYS A 12 -27.30 61.08 18.05
C LYS A 12 -26.31 59.95 17.82
N GLU A 13 -26.68 58.71 18.15
CA GLU A 13 -25.89 57.52 17.80
C GLU A 13 -25.40 57.65 16.34
N GLU A 14 -24.09 57.81 16.18
CA GLU A 14 -23.46 57.83 14.86
C GLU A 14 -23.85 56.52 14.18
N LYS A 15 -24.64 56.63 13.10
CA LYS A 15 -24.97 55.48 12.26
C LYS A 15 -23.66 54.98 11.66
N THR A 16 -23.07 53.96 12.26
CA THR A 16 -21.92 53.26 11.71
C THR A 16 -22.38 52.57 10.42
N MET A 17 -21.72 52.92 9.32
CA MET A 17 -21.97 52.33 8.01
C MET A 17 -20.90 51.27 7.73
N ILE A 18 -21.32 50.04 7.47
CA ILE A 18 -20.39 48.95 7.15
C ILE A 18 -19.98 49.10 5.69
N LEU A 19 -18.70 49.37 5.45
CA LEU A 19 -18.16 49.63 4.10
C LEU A 19 -17.91 48.33 3.32
N GLY A 20 -17.50 47.28 4.01
CA GLY A 20 -17.16 46.00 3.41
C GLY A 20 -16.88 44.93 4.47
N GLN A 21 -16.67 43.70 4.00
CA GLN A 21 -16.40 42.52 4.82
C GLN A 21 -15.16 41.80 4.31
N ALA A 22 -14.29 41.38 5.23
CA ALA A 22 -13.17 40.49 4.96
C ALA A 22 -13.34 39.24 5.83
N VAL A 23 -12.91 38.10 5.31
CA VAL A 23 -12.95 36.81 6.02
C VAL A 23 -11.51 36.40 6.28
N VAL A 24 -11.21 36.05 7.53
CA VAL A 24 -9.89 35.61 7.97
C VAL A 24 -9.99 34.14 8.34
N ASP A 25 -9.16 33.31 7.71
CA ASP A 25 -9.05 31.90 8.06
C ASP A 25 -8.14 31.76 9.29
N LEU A 26 -8.66 31.13 10.34
CA LEU A 26 -7.94 30.93 11.61
C LEU A 26 -7.27 29.56 11.69
N LEU A 27 -7.29 28.77 10.60
CA LEU A 27 -6.66 27.46 10.53
C LEU A 27 -5.19 27.42 10.98
N PRO A 28 -4.32 28.42 10.69
CA PRO A 28 -2.92 28.39 11.14
C PRO A 28 -2.75 28.24 12.66
N LEU A 29 -3.71 28.75 13.46
CA LEU A 29 -3.68 28.59 14.92
C LEU A 29 -3.95 27.14 15.37
N LEU A 30 -4.73 26.39 14.59
CA LEU A 30 -4.95 24.96 14.83
C LEU A 30 -3.77 24.11 14.35
N GLU A 31 -3.00 24.59 13.37
CA GLU A 31 -1.77 23.93 12.91
C GLU A 31 -0.60 24.08 13.91
N GLY A 32 -0.78 24.92 14.94
CA GLY A 32 0.15 25.08 16.05
C GLY A 32 0.82 26.45 16.11
N GLU A 33 0.50 27.36 15.19
CA GLU A 33 1.04 28.72 15.22
C GLU A 33 0.41 29.55 16.35
N SER A 34 1.23 30.34 17.04
CA SER A 34 0.75 31.27 18.08
C SER A 34 0.44 32.67 17.54
N SER A 35 0.98 33.02 16.37
CA SER A 35 0.57 34.20 15.60
C SER A 35 0.87 34.05 14.13
N PHE A 36 0.00 34.63 13.31
CA PHE A 36 0.20 34.76 11.87
C PHE A 36 -0.26 36.13 11.39
N GLU A 37 0.27 36.55 10.24
CA GLU A 37 -0.03 37.81 9.58
C GLU A 37 -0.44 37.51 8.14
N THR A 38 -1.58 38.06 7.71
CA THR A 38 -2.15 37.76 6.39
C THR A 38 -2.80 39.00 5.77
N MET A 39 -2.75 39.06 4.44
CA MET A 39 -3.39 40.09 3.63
C MET A 39 -4.71 39.56 3.09
N VAL A 40 -5.84 40.05 3.60
CA VAL A 40 -7.18 39.60 3.20
C VAL A 40 -7.89 40.62 2.32
N PRO A 41 -8.55 40.20 1.22
CA PRO A 41 -9.32 41.12 0.38
C PRO A 41 -10.56 41.65 1.12
N LEU A 42 -10.80 42.95 1.00
CA LEU A 42 -12.00 43.61 1.52
C LEU A 42 -13.07 43.63 0.42
N HIS A 43 -14.18 42.94 0.67
CA HIS A 43 -15.30 42.87 -0.27
C HIS A 43 -16.33 43.96 0.06
N PRO A 44 -16.77 44.77 -0.92
CA PRO A 44 -17.77 45.80 -0.69
C PRO A 44 -19.15 45.18 -0.40
N LEU A 45 -19.92 45.83 0.49
CA LEU A 45 -21.32 45.45 0.73
C LEU A 45 -22.26 46.11 -0.30
N PRO A 46 -23.39 45.47 -0.66
CA PRO A 46 -24.40 46.11 -1.51
C PRO A 46 -24.92 47.40 -0.86
N GLY A 47 -24.90 48.51 -1.59
CA GLY A 47 -25.24 49.85 -1.09
C GLY A 47 -24.08 50.64 -0.47
N SER A 48 -22.86 50.08 -0.44
CA SER A 48 -21.64 50.77 0.03
C SER A 48 -21.05 51.69 -1.05
N PRO A 49 -20.41 52.82 -0.69
CA PRO A 49 -19.65 53.62 -1.64
C PRO A 49 -18.46 52.87 -2.29
N LEU A 50 -18.11 51.68 -1.80
CA LEU A 50 -17.13 50.78 -2.41
C LEU A 50 -17.70 49.84 -3.50
N GLU A 51 -19.04 49.76 -3.66
CA GLU A 51 -19.72 48.92 -4.65
C GLU A 51 -19.46 49.30 -6.13
N PRO A 52 -19.38 50.58 -6.54
CA PRO A 52 -19.18 50.93 -7.96
C PRO A 52 -17.75 50.74 -8.48
N LEU A 53 -16.82 50.24 -7.67
CA LEU A 53 -15.43 50.00 -8.08
C LEU A 53 -15.33 48.76 -9.00
N ARG A 54 -15.81 48.85 -10.24
CA ARG A 54 -15.69 47.78 -11.23
C ARG A 54 -14.29 47.74 -11.88
N SER A 55 -13.70 46.54 -11.83
CA SER A 55 -12.69 45.92 -12.70
C SER A 55 -11.58 46.82 -13.28
N GLY A 56 -10.43 46.82 -12.60
CA GLY A 56 -9.16 47.38 -13.10
C GLY A 56 -8.30 48.07 -12.04
N ILE A 57 -8.86 48.38 -10.87
CA ILE A 57 -8.17 49.03 -9.75
C ILE A 57 -7.85 47.98 -8.69
N LYS A 58 -6.65 48.05 -8.09
CA LYS A 58 -6.18 47.16 -7.01
C LYS A 58 -7.27 46.97 -5.96
N GLN A 59 -7.70 45.73 -5.77
CA GLN A 59 -8.67 45.35 -4.74
C GLN A 59 -8.13 45.78 -3.38
N CYS A 60 -8.95 46.50 -2.59
CA CYS A 60 -8.56 46.90 -1.24
C CYS A 60 -8.31 45.64 -0.40
N SER A 61 -7.17 45.60 0.27
CA SER A 61 -6.78 44.49 1.16
C SER A 61 -6.52 45.02 2.56
N LEU A 62 -6.81 44.22 3.57
CA LEU A 62 -6.48 44.49 4.96
C LEU A 62 -5.34 43.58 5.38
N GLU A 63 -4.31 44.17 5.98
CA GLU A 63 -3.30 43.42 6.73
C GLU A 63 -3.90 43.10 8.11
N VAL A 64 -4.01 41.81 8.42
CA VAL A 64 -4.57 41.33 9.67
C VAL A 64 -3.54 40.44 10.34
N LYS A 65 -3.18 40.81 11.58
CA LYS A 65 -2.36 40.00 12.46
C LYS A 65 -3.20 39.42 13.57
N VAL A 66 -3.14 38.11 13.73
CA VAL A 66 -3.84 37.38 14.79
C VAL A 66 -2.80 36.75 15.71
N PHE A 67 -3.03 36.83 17.02
CA PHE A 67 -2.14 36.26 18.04
C PHE A 67 -2.96 35.63 19.17
N VAL A 68 -2.49 34.48 19.66
CA VAL A 68 -2.97 33.80 20.85
C VAL A 68 -1.82 33.65 21.84
N ALA A 69 -2.12 33.78 23.14
CA ALA A 69 -1.09 33.76 24.18
C ALA A 69 -0.40 32.39 24.31
N GLU A 70 -1.14 31.30 24.08
CA GLU A 70 -0.66 29.93 24.12
C GLU A 70 -1.19 29.15 22.89
N PRO A 71 -0.47 28.13 22.39
CA PRO A 71 -0.94 27.29 21.30
C PRO A 71 -2.28 26.63 21.63
N LEU A 72 -3.21 26.60 20.66
CA LEU A 72 -4.55 26.04 20.86
C LEU A 72 -4.53 24.52 21.09
N LEU A 73 -3.54 23.84 20.52
CA LEU A 73 -3.36 22.40 20.59
C LEU A 73 -1.94 22.06 21.06
N THR A 74 -1.82 20.96 21.81
CA THR A 74 -0.51 20.40 22.20
C THR A 74 0.16 19.70 21.00
N ALA A 75 1.49 19.56 21.03
CA ALA A 75 2.21 18.84 19.98
C ALA A 75 1.73 17.39 19.78
N ALA A 76 1.30 16.72 20.86
CA ALA A 76 0.72 15.38 20.79
C ALA A 76 -0.64 15.37 20.07
N GLN A 77 -1.49 16.38 20.34
CA GLN A 77 -2.77 16.54 19.64
C GLN A 77 -2.56 16.89 18.18
N ILE A 78 -1.61 17.76 17.84
CA ILE A 78 -1.29 18.07 16.44
C ILE A 78 -0.77 16.82 15.72
N SER A 79 0.12 16.04 16.36
CA SER A 79 0.67 14.83 15.76
C SER A 79 -0.37 13.72 15.57
N GLY A 80 -1.25 13.51 16.54
CA GLY A 80 -2.24 12.42 16.53
C GLY A 80 -3.63 12.80 16.01
N GLY A 81 -3.93 14.09 15.90
CA GLY A 81 -5.17 14.63 15.35
C GLY A 81 -5.10 14.78 13.84
N ASN A 82 -6.24 15.11 13.24
CA ASN A 82 -6.36 15.27 11.79
C ASN A 82 -7.37 16.36 11.45
N LEU A 83 -7.25 16.96 10.28
CA LEU A 83 -8.22 17.93 9.77
C LEU A 83 -9.04 17.29 8.65
N LEU A 84 -10.32 17.09 8.90
CA LEU A 84 -11.30 16.61 7.93
C LEU A 84 -11.92 17.80 7.19
N LYS A 85 -11.81 17.81 5.86
CA LYS A 85 -12.51 18.74 4.99
C LYS A 85 -13.54 17.97 4.19
N VAL A 86 -14.79 18.41 4.23
CA VAL A 86 -15.89 17.82 3.47
C VAL A 86 -16.41 18.87 2.51
N THR A 87 -16.27 18.62 1.21
CA THR A 87 -16.77 19.50 0.15
C THR A 87 -17.99 18.87 -0.51
N LEU A 88 -19.13 19.55 -0.43
CA LEU A 88 -20.33 19.20 -1.17
C LEU A 88 -20.42 20.08 -2.42
N GLU A 89 -20.29 19.46 -3.60
CA GLU A 89 -20.32 20.19 -4.86
C GLU A 89 -21.76 20.42 -5.33
N ALA A 90 -22.43 19.35 -5.78
CA ALA A 90 -23.74 19.42 -6.40
C ALA A 90 -24.50 18.09 -6.32
N ALA A 91 -25.82 18.16 -6.44
CA ALA A 91 -26.70 17.05 -6.74
C ALA A 91 -27.21 17.17 -8.18
N TYR A 92 -27.00 16.14 -8.99
CA TYR A 92 -27.40 16.11 -10.40
C TYR A 92 -28.62 15.23 -10.61
N SER A 93 -29.32 15.44 -11.73
CA SER A 93 -30.52 14.66 -12.09
C SER A 93 -31.58 14.65 -10.98
N VAL A 94 -31.89 15.83 -10.42
CA VAL A 94 -32.83 15.99 -9.30
C VAL A 94 -34.29 15.83 -9.75
N PRO A 95 -35.23 15.47 -8.85
CA PRO A 95 -36.63 15.22 -9.20
C PRO A 95 -37.30 16.37 -9.98
N GLU A 96 -38.13 16.03 -10.96
CA GLU A 96 -38.80 17.03 -11.81
C GLU A 96 -39.74 17.95 -11.02
N SER A 97 -40.28 17.44 -9.91
CA SER A 97 -41.13 18.17 -8.96
C SER A 97 -40.44 19.38 -8.31
N PHE A 98 -39.12 19.52 -8.46
CA PHE A 98 -38.37 20.68 -7.98
C PHE A 98 -38.51 21.84 -8.98
N ILE A 99 -39.16 22.91 -8.52
CA ILE A 99 -39.51 24.09 -9.33
C ILE A 99 -38.78 25.33 -8.77
N PRO A 100 -38.00 26.06 -9.60
CA PRO A 100 -37.27 27.25 -9.17
C PRO A 100 -38.15 28.43 -8.71
N MET A 101 -39.39 28.52 -9.21
CA MET A 101 -40.30 29.66 -8.99
C MET A 101 -41.27 29.49 -7.79
N GLY A 102 -41.04 28.52 -6.90
CA GLY A 102 -41.88 28.28 -5.72
C GLY A 102 -41.50 29.11 -4.47
N LEU A 103 -42.12 28.82 -3.32
CA LEU A 103 -41.65 29.26 -1.99
C LEU A 103 -40.13 28.98 -1.88
N LEU A 104 -39.36 29.87 -1.24
CA LEU A 104 -37.93 29.67 -1.00
C LEU A 104 -37.71 28.30 -0.34
N GLN A 105 -37.13 27.37 -1.09
CA GLN A 105 -36.86 26.01 -0.63
C GLN A 105 -35.42 25.94 -0.16
N ASN A 106 -35.21 25.36 1.02
CA ASN A 106 -33.87 25.08 1.51
C ASN A 106 -33.56 23.59 1.32
N PHE A 107 -32.62 23.29 0.42
CA PHE A 107 -32.06 21.95 0.28
C PHE A 107 -30.90 21.80 1.27
N MET A 108 -31.06 20.84 2.18
CA MET A 108 -30.09 20.55 3.22
C MET A 108 -29.49 19.18 3.02
N VAL A 109 -28.17 19.10 3.17
CA VAL A 109 -27.42 17.84 3.17
C VAL A 109 -26.63 17.77 4.47
N GLY A 110 -26.55 16.60 5.09
CA GLY A 110 -25.78 16.45 6.31
C GLY A 110 -25.17 15.08 6.49
N LEU A 111 -24.08 15.04 7.27
CA LEU A 111 -23.42 13.82 7.71
C LEU A 111 -22.96 13.97 9.17
N GLN A 112 -22.80 12.85 9.87
CA GLN A 112 -22.24 12.81 11.22
C GLN A 112 -20.74 12.52 11.15
N VAL A 113 -19.96 13.12 12.03
CA VAL A 113 -18.53 12.86 12.18
C VAL A 113 -18.23 12.53 13.64
N PRO A 114 -17.44 11.49 13.95
CA PRO A 114 -17.09 11.17 15.33
C PRO A 114 -16.39 12.34 16.02
N SER A 115 -16.67 12.54 17.31
CA SER A 115 -16.01 13.56 18.12
C SER A 115 -15.53 12.96 19.45
N ALA A 116 -14.59 13.61 20.15
CA ALA A 116 -14.18 13.23 21.51
C ALA A 116 -15.34 13.14 22.53
N GLY A 117 -16.48 13.80 22.27
CA GLY A 117 -17.60 13.89 23.21
C GLY A 117 -18.57 12.71 23.15
N GLU A 118 -19.60 12.73 24.00
CA GLU A 118 -20.64 11.67 24.03
C GLU A 118 -21.53 11.63 22.77
N LYS A 119 -21.46 12.64 21.90
CA LYS A 119 -22.28 12.74 20.69
C LYS A 119 -21.43 13.08 19.47
N ASP A 120 -21.75 12.43 18.35
CA ASP A 120 -21.18 12.75 17.04
C ASP A 120 -21.47 14.20 16.66
N TYR A 121 -20.54 14.82 15.95
CA TYR A 121 -20.65 16.18 15.45
C TYR A 121 -21.34 16.19 14.07
N PRO A 122 -22.50 16.84 13.92
CA PRO A 122 -23.20 16.90 12.63
C PRO A 122 -22.66 18.05 11.76
N ILE A 123 -22.28 17.73 10.52
CA ILE A 123 -21.97 18.70 9.47
C ILE A 123 -23.23 18.93 8.64
N PHE A 124 -23.61 20.19 8.44
CA PHE A 124 -24.77 20.57 7.61
C PHE A 124 -24.37 21.53 6.50
N PHE A 125 -24.75 21.19 5.27
CA PHE A 125 -24.73 22.06 4.11
C PHE A 125 -26.14 22.58 3.86
N LYS A 126 -26.29 23.90 3.86
CA LYS A 126 -27.58 24.59 3.73
C LYS A 126 -27.58 25.47 2.49
N ASN A 127 -28.79 25.84 2.06
CA ASN A 127 -29.05 26.83 1.00
C ASN A 127 -28.54 26.41 -0.39
N GLY A 128 -28.82 25.16 -0.78
CA GLY A 128 -28.54 24.69 -2.15
C GLY A 128 -29.30 25.48 -3.20
N THR A 129 -28.62 25.89 -4.28
CA THR A 129 -29.23 26.66 -5.37
C THR A 129 -29.69 25.73 -6.48
N LEU A 130 -31.00 25.69 -6.76
CA LEU A 130 -31.55 24.92 -7.87
C LEU A 130 -31.29 25.63 -9.21
N LYS A 131 -30.56 24.98 -10.10
CA LYS A 131 -30.28 25.44 -11.47
C LYS A 131 -30.99 24.54 -12.48
N LEU A 132 -31.47 25.16 -13.56
CA LEU A 132 -32.01 24.44 -14.71
C LEU A 132 -30.87 23.89 -15.58
N GLY A 133 -31.16 22.85 -16.37
CA GLY A 133 -30.22 22.31 -17.35
C GLY A 133 -29.94 23.29 -18.50
N GLY A 134 -28.87 23.04 -19.23
CA GLY A 134 -28.43 23.81 -20.41
C GLY A 134 -26.93 23.69 -20.61
N GLU A 135 -26.15 24.13 -19.62
CA GLU A 135 -24.69 24.09 -19.63
C GLU A 135 -24.14 23.42 -18.37
N ARG A 136 -23.01 22.73 -18.53
CA ARG A 136 -22.22 22.13 -17.45
C ARG A 136 -21.68 23.23 -16.53
N GLU A 137 -21.48 22.91 -15.24
CA GLU A 137 -20.84 23.85 -14.32
C GLU A 137 -19.41 24.18 -14.79
N PRO A 138 -19.04 25.47 -14.81
CA PRO A 138 -17.69 25.85 -15.18
C PRO A 138 -16.70 25.31 -14.15
N VAL A 139 -15.58 24.80 -14.64
CA VAL A 139 -14.42 24.40 -13.85
C VAL A 139 -13.18 25.11 -14.39
N PRO A 140 -12.29 25.67 -13.54
CA PRO A 140 -12.38 25.68 -12.09
C PRO A 140 -13.39 26.72 -11.55
N ARG A 141 -14.04 26.41 -10.41
CA ARG A 141 -14.90 27.35 -9.67
C ARG A 141 -14.58 27.36 -8.16
N PRO A 142 -14.74 28.49 -7.45
CA PRO A 142 -14.29 28.59 -6.06
C PRO A 142 -15.17 27.79 -5.10
N LYS A 143 -14.54 27.15 -4.10
CA LYS A 143 -15.23 26.58 -2.93
C LYS A 143 -15.69 27.73 -2.01
N LYS A 144 -16.77 27.51 -1.27
CA LYS A 144 -17.43 28.53 -0.44
C LYS A 144 -17.54 28.10 1.01
N TRP A 145 -17.49 29.07 1.92
CA TRP A 145 -17.72 28.88 3.35
C TRP A 145 -19.20 28.58 3.64
N PRO A 146 -19.52 27.59 4.49
CA PRO A 146 -20.88 27.28 4.92
C PRO A 146 -21.37 28.24 6.03
N ILE A 147 -21.13 29.54 5.86
CA ILE A 147 -21.42 30.57 6.87
C ILE A 147 -22.57 31.46 6.37
N ALA A 148 -23.69 31.47 7.11
CA ALA A 148 -24.88 32.24 6.76
C ALA A 148 -24.74 33.77 6.96
N ASN A 149 -23.76 34.22 7.75
CA ASN A 149 -23.61 35.62 8.18
C ASN A 149 -22.70 36.46 7.27
N ILE A 150 -22.29 35.94 6.12
CA ILE A 150 -21.48 36.70 5.16
C ILE A 150 -22.43 37.45 4.22
N LEU A 151 -22.35 38.78 4.27
CA LEU A 151 -23.28 39.69 3.59
C LEU A 151 -22.67 40.26 2.29
N ALA A 152 -21.34 40.28 2.17
CA ALA A 152 -20.65 40.82 1.00
C ALA A 152 -20.52 39.76 -0.12
N PRO A 153 -21.01 40.03 -1.35
CA PRO A 153 -20.80 39.14 -2.49
C PRO A 153 -19.30 38.88 -2.74
N GLY A 154 -18.93 37.60 -2.86
CA GLY A 154 -17.54 37.18 -3.09
C GLY A 154 -16.71 36.91 -1.82
N ALA A 155 -17.10 37.45 -0.65
CA ALA A 155 -16.44 37.14 0.62
C ALA A 155 -16.71 35.70 1.10
N ASN A 156 -17.71 35.04 0.51
CA ASN A 156 -18.06 33.65 0.82
C ASN A 156 -17.06 32.66 0.22
N ASN A 157 -16.20 33.07 -0.71
CA ASN A 157 -15.24 32.18 -1.35
C ASN A 157 -14.07 31.90 -0.41
N ILE A 158 -13.60 30.66 -0.41
CA ILE A 158 -12.40 30.24 0.29
C ILE A 158 -11.19 30.62 -0.59
N PRO A 159 -10.21 31.38 -0.06
CA PRO A 159 -8.99 31.71 -0.80
C PRO A 159 -8.26 30.44 -1.25
N ASP A 160 -7.74 30.44 -2.49
CA ASP A 160 -6.93 29.37 -3.08
C ASP A 160 -7.56 27.96 -3.11
N ALA A 161 -8.88 27.85 -2.88
CA ALA A 161 -9.60 26.59 -2.88
C ALA A 161 -10.64 26.54 -4.02
N PHE A 162 -10.42 25.63 -4.97
CA PHE A 162 -11.22 25.51 -6.19
C PHE A 162 -11.68 24.07 -6.44
N ILE A 163 -12.84 23.95 -7.06
CA ILE A 163 -13.33 22.71 -7.66
C ILE A 163 -12.81 22.68 -9.08
N VAL A 164 -11.80 21.83 -9.34
CA VAL A 164 -11.05 21.77 -10.61
C VAL A 164 -11.67 20.78 -11.60
N GLY A 165 -12.59 19.92 -11.14
CA GLY A 165 -13.09 18.79 -11.93
C GLY A 165 -12.05 17.67 -12.07
N GLY A 166 -12.39 16.64 -12.84
CA GLY A 166 -11.53 15.48 -13.13
C GLY A 166 -12.26 14.46 -14.01
N PRO A 167 -11.54 13.47 -14.56
CA PRO A 167 -12.17 12.32 -15.21
C PRO A 167 -13.00 11.55 -14.18
N TYR A 168 -14.22 11.16 -14.54
CA TYR A 168 -15.14 10.49 -13.61
C TYR A 168 -14.75 9.03 -13.38
N GLU A 169 -13.91 8.45 -14.24
CA GLU A 169 -13.38 7.09 -14.11
C GLU A 169 -12.39 6.94 -12.94
N GLU A 170 -11.83 8.06 -12.47
CA GLU A 170 -10.95 8.10 -11.29
C GLU A 170 -11.72 8.41 -9.99
N GLU A 171 -13.04 8.58 -10.07
CA GLU A 171 -13.90 8.85 -8.91
C GLU A 171 -14.18 7.57 -8.09
N GLU A 172 -14.17 7.69 -6.76
CA GLU A 172 -14.45 6.61 -5.78
C GLU A 172 -15.97 6.41 -5.56
N GLY A 173 -16.77 6.62 -6.60
CA GLY A 173 -18.24 6.59 -6.58
C GLY A 173 -18.84 5.42 -7.34
N GLU A 174 -20.18 5.37 -7.40
CA GLU A 174 -20.93 4.32 -8.09
C GLU A 174 -21.05 4.54 -9.60
N LEU A 175 -20.82 5.77 -10.07
CA LEU A 175 -20.98 6.20 -11.47
C LEU A 175 -19.61 6.46 -12.13
N ASN A 176 -18.68 5.52 -11.99
CA ASN A 176 -17.32 5.60 -12.52
C ASN A 176 -17.07 4.62 -13.69
N HIS A 177 -18.07 3.83 -14.10
CA HIS A 177 -17.89 2.89 -15.20
C HIS A 177 -18.04 3.57 -16.57
N PRO A 178 -17.39 3.04 -17.63
CA PRO A 178 -17.54 3.58 -18.99
C PRO A 178 -19.00 3.63 -19.49
N GLU A 179 -19.86 2.74 -18.97
CA GLU A 179 -21.30 2.68 -19.30
C GLU A 179 -22.06 3.89 -18.76
N ASP A 180 -21.62 4.48 -17.64
CA ASP A 180 -22.25 5.63 -17.01
C ASP A 180 -21.94 6.95 -17.73
N ARG A 181 -21.01 6.94 -18.69
CA ARG A 181 -20.52 8.14 -19.39
C ARG A 181 -21.63 8.96 -19.99
N GLU A 182 -22.53 8.30 -20.70
CA GLU A 182 -23.63 8.96 -21.41
C GLU A 182 -24.62 9.56 -20.43
N PHE A 183 -24.95 8.79 -19.38
CA PHE A 183 -25.83 9.24 -18.31
C PHE A 183 -25.26 10.45 -17.57
N ARG A 184 -23.99 10.41 -17.15
CA ARG A 184 -23.29 11.55 -16.49
C ARG A 184 -23.30 12.80 -17.37
N ASN A 185 -22.99 12.66 -18.66
CA ASN A 185 -23.02 13.79 -19.59
C ASN A 185 -24.42 14.39 -19.73
N GLN A 186 -25.46 13.58 -19.83
CA GLN A 186 -26.84 14.07 -19.90
C GLN A 186 -27.28 14.73 -18.59
N ALA A 187 -26.95 14.13 -17.45
CA ALA A 187 -27.30 14.64 -16.12
C ALA A 187 -26.64 15.98 -15.81
N GLU A 188 -25.37 16.16 -16.19
CA GLU A 188 -24.60 17.37 -15.93
C GLU A 188 -24.93 18.51 -16.88
N CYS A 189 -25.28 18.20 -18.13
CA CYS A 189 -25.54 19.20 -19.16
C CYS A 189 -27.03 19.55 -19.29
N MET A 190 -27.92 18.54 -19.34
CA MET A 190 -29.31 18.74 -19.78
C MET A 190 -30.33 18.75 -18.64
N LYS A 191 -30.05 18.07 -17.51
CA LYS A 191 -31.00 17.94 -16.41
C LYS A 191 -30.85 19.05 -15.35
N LYS A 192 -31.88 19.19 -14.51
CA LYS A 192 -31.87 20.08 -13.34
C LYS A 192 -30.84 19.60 -12.32
N ARG A 193 -30.27 20.53 -11.56
CA ARG A 193 -29.26 20.25 -10.53
C ARG A 193 -29.36 21.22 -9.36
N ILE A 194 -28.86 20.81 -8.20
CA ILE A 194 -28.70 21.68 -7.03
C ILE A 194 -27.22 21.86 -6.77
N THR A 195 -26.74 23.10 -6.69
CA THR A 195 -25.32 23.42 -6.43
C THR A 195 -25.15 24.05 -5.05
N TRP A 196 -24.16 23.59 -4.29
CA TRP A 196 -23.75 24.19 -3.01
C TRP A 196 -22.34 24.79 -3.14
N ASP A 197 -21.39 24.01 -3.67
CA ASP A 197 -19.96 24.32 -3.70
C ASP A 197 -19.39 24.70 -2.32
N LEU A 198 -19.89 24.06 -1.26
CA LEU A 198 -19.55 24.40 0.13
C LEU A 198 -18.49 23.43 0.68
N GLU A 199 -17.49 23.95 1.40
CA GLU A 199 -16.51 23.15 2.14
C GLU A 199 -16.63 23.39 3.64
N SER A 200 -16.90 22.33 4.40
CA SER A 200 -16.87 22.35 5.86
C SER A 200 -15.60 21.70 6.37
N ARG A 201 -14.93 22.35 7.33
CA ARG A 201 -13.72 21.83 7.96
C ARG A 201 -14.02 21.44 9.40
N CYS A 202 -13.52 20.28 9.83
CA CYS A 202 -13.73 19.70 11.15
C CYS A 202 -12.40 19.14 11.66
N TYR A 203 -11.96 19.59 12.83
CA TYR A 203 -10.79 19.02 13.49
C TYR A 203 -11.19 17.74 14.22
N LEU A 204 -10.46 16.66 13.96
CA LEU A 204 -10.56 15.38 14.63
C LEU A 204 -9.45 15.26 15.66
N ASP A 205 -9.84 15.18 16.93
CA ASP A 205 -8.92 14.85 18.02
C ASP A 205 -8.40 13.40 17.90
N PRO A 206 -7.27 13.05 18.54
CA PRO A 206 -6.69 11.71 18.42
C PRO A 206 -7.67 10.54 18.72
N PRO A 207 -8.49 10.56 19.78
CA PRO A 207 -9.49 9.49 19.98
C PRO A 207 -10.61 9.50 18.95
N ALA A 208 -11.03 10.66 18.43
CA ALA A 208 -11.97 10.74 17.32
C ALA A 208 -11.39 10.15 16.02
N VAL A 209 -10.09 10.33 15.73
CA VAL A 209 -9.42 9.71 14.58
C VAL A 209 -9.47 8.18 14.66
N ILE A 210 -9.17 7.61 15.83
CA ILE A 210 -9.23 6.15 16.05
C ILE A 210 -10.68 5.65 15.92
N SER A 211 -11.63 6.37 16.49
CA SER A 211 -13.05 6.04 16.40
C SER A 211 -13.57 6.11 14.96
N PHE A 212 -13.10 7.09 14.19
CA PHE A 212 -13.39 7.24 12.77
C PHE A 212 -12.85 6.07 11.96
N GLN A 213 -11.58 5.69 12.17
CA GLN A 213 -10.98 4.51 11.53
C GLN A 213 -11.77 3.23 11.83
N LYS A 214 -12.06 2.98 13.11
CA LYS A 214 -12.80 1.79 13.54
C LYS A 214 -14.19 1.73 12.92
N ARG A 215 -14.92 2.85 12.93
CA ARG A 215 -16.27 2.91 12.35
C ARG A 215 -16.27 2.68 10.84
N ILE A 216 -15.27 3.18 10.12
CA ILE A 216 -15.09 2.89 8.69
C ILE A 216 -14.85 1.39 8.48
N ALA A 217 -13.97 0.77 9.28
CA ALA A 217 -13.68 -0.67 9.18
C ALA A 217 -14.93 -1.53 9.47
N ASP A 218 -15.74 -1.16 10.45
CA ASP A 218 -16.92 -1.92 10.88
C ASP A 218 -18.12 -1.75 9.92
N CYS A 219 -18.34 -0.55 9.38
CA CYS A 219 -19.57 -0.22 8.64
C CYS A 219 -19.36 -0.08 7.12
N ARG A 220 -18.13 0.22 6.66
CA ARG A 220 -17.74 0.53 5.27
C ARG A 220 -18.42 1.77 4.67
N PHE A 221 -19.73 1.88 4.78
CA PHE A 221 -20.55 2.95 4.25
C PHE A 221 -20.90 4.01 5.29
N TRP A 222 -20.87 5.26 4.85
CA TRP A 222 -21.27 6.42 5.63
C TRP A 222 -22.56 7.04 5.09
N PRO A 223 -23.57 7.27 5.93
CA PRO A 223 -24.83 7.84 5.48
C PRO A 223 -24.68 9.36 5.30
N VAL A 224 -25.03 9.84 4.11
CA VAL A 224 -25.17 11.28 3.81
C VAL A 224 -26.62 11.54 3.50
N GLU A 225 -27.32 12.21 4.42
CA GLU A 225 -28.75 12.48 4.29
C GLU A 225 -29.01 13.76 3.51
N ILE A 226 -30.01 13.76 2.64
CA ILE A 226 -30.51 14.93 1.91
C ILE A 226 -31.99 15.13 2.23
N THR A 227 -32.38 16.36 2.54
CA THR A 227 -33.78 16.73 2.80
C THR A 227 -34.11 18.08 2.19
N ARG A 228 -35.40 18.28 1.95
CA ARG A 228 -35.96 19.55 1.53
C ARG A 228 -36.81 20.12 2.65
N VAL A 229 -36.49 21.35 3.07
CA VAL A 229 -37.21 22.07 4.11
C VAL A 229 -37.83 23.36 3.56
N PRO A 230 -39.14 23.57 3.70
CA PRO A 230 -39.80 24.80 3.29
C PRO A 230 -39.40 25.97 4.21
N LEU A 231 -39.01 27.11 3.62
CA LEU A 231 -38.70 28.32 4.39
C LEU A 231 -40.00 29.07 4.70
N VAL A 232 -40.46 29.03 5.96
CA VAL A 232 -41.65 29.80 6.39
C VAL A 232 -41.26 31.25 6.67
N THR A 233 -41.62 32.17 5.77
CA THR A 233 -41.53 33.61 6.04
C THR A 233 -42.70 34.04 6.92
N VAL A 234 -42.45 34.35 8.19
CA VAL A 234 -43.46 35.00 9.04
C VAL A 234 -43.53 36.48 8.62
N PRO A 235 -44.66 36.99 8.09
CA PRO A 235 -44.79 38.41 7.83
C PRO A 235 -44.77 39.17 9.16
N LYS A 236 -43.87 40.14 9.29
CA LYS A 236 -43.92 41.12 10.38
C LYS A 236 -45.18 41.98 10.20
N GLY A 237 -46.27 41.62 10.84
CA GLY A 237 -47.46 42.46 10.91
C GLY A 237 -48.72 41.72 11.34
N LYS A 238 -49.18 42.07 12.55
CA LYS A 238 -50.49 41.78 13.16
C LYS A 238 -50.70 40.38 13.73
N SER A 239 -50.83 40.36 15.06
CA SER A 239 -51.33 39.26 15.89
C SER A 239 -52.77 38.90 15.51
N ALA A 240 -52.96 37.79 14.80
CA ALA A 240 -54.22 37.09 14.72
C ALA A 240 -54.00 35.66 15.23
N LYS A 241 -54.82 35.26 16.21
CA LYS A 241 -54.81 33.91 16.80
C LYS A 241 -55.05 32.89 15.69
N PHE A 242 -54.08 32.02 15.43
CA PHE A 242 -54.28 30.76 14.71
C PHE A 242 -54.36 29.62 15.73
N GLU A 243 -55.40 28.80 15.58
CA GLU A 243 -55.61 27.58 16.34
C GLU A 243 -54.45 26.60 16.11
N LYS A 244 -54.09 25.86 17.16
CA LYS A 244 -53.09 24.79 17.12
C LYS A 244 -53.58 23.66 16.22
N THR A 245 -53.16 23.68 14.96
CA THR A 245 -53.08 22.48 14.12
C THR A 245 -51.62 22.01 14.15
N ASP A 246 -51.44 20.77 14.58
CA ASP A 246 -50.17 20.12 14.93
C ASP A 246 -49.38 19.67 13.68
N ASP A 247 -49.10 20.61 12.77
CA ASP A 247 -48.36 20.35 11.52
C ASP A 247 -46.99 21.06 11.57
N GLU A 248 -46.20 20.69 12.59
CA GLU A 248 -44.84 21.18 12.79
C GLU A 248 -43.88 20.57 11.74
N GLY A 249 -43.35 21.41 10.84
CA GLY A 249 -42.04 21.22 10.20
C GLY A 249 -41.81 19.90 9.43
N ARG A 250 -42.78 19.41 8.66
CA ARG A 250 -42.66 18.19 7.87
C ARG A 250 -41.43 18.23 6.93
N LEU A 251 -40.39 17.49 7.27
CA LEU A 251 -39.27 17.18 6.37
C LEU A 251 -39.85 16.52 5.11
N SER A 252 -39.50 17.04 3.95
CA SER A 252 -39.95 16.50 2.65
C SER A 252 -38.76 15.99 1.86
N PHE A 253 -38.99 15.03 0.95
CA PHE A 253 -37.95 14.45 0.09
C PHE A 253 -36.70 14.00 0.86
N HIS A 254 -36.89 13.15 1.87
CA HIS A 254 -35.80 12.60 2.67
C HIS A 254 -35.12 11.46 1.92
N GLY A 255 -33.87 11.67 1.51
CA GLY A 255 -33.02 10.68 0.86
C GLY A 255 -31.71 10.46 1.62
N VAL A 256 -31.00 9.40 1.23
CA VAL A 256 -29.69 9.03 1.77
C VAL A 256 -28.79 8.54 0.64
N ALA A 257 -27.55 9.03 0.62
CA ALA A 257 -26.47 8.48 -0.19
C ALA A 257 -25.52 7.68 0.70
N TYR A 258 -25.04 6.54 0.22
CA TYR A 258 -24.12 5.67 0.95
C TYR A 258 -22.70 5.87 0.42
N VAL A 259 -21.88 6.60 1.15
CA VAL A 259 -20.50 6.89 0.74
C VAL A 259 -19.58 5.78 1.23
N ASN A 260 -18.93 5.06 0.33
CA ASN A 260 -17.91 4.08 0.71
C ASN A 260 -16.65 4.82 1.22
N MET A 261 -16.36 4.68 2.50
CA MET A 261 -15.22 5.34 3.15
C MET A 261 -13.97 4.45 3.22
N VAL A 262 -14.08 3.18 2.84
CA VAL A 262 -12.98 2.20 2.94
C VAL A 262 -11.70 2.67 2.25
N PRO A 263 -11.72 3.35 1.08
CA PRO A 263 -10.49 3.84 0.46
C PRO A 263 -9.67 4.80 1.33
N LEU A 264 -10.26 5.50 2.31
CA LEU A 264 -9.50 6.32 3.27
C LEU A 264 -8.65 5.51 4.23
N LEU A 265 -8.91 4.20 4.38
CA LEU A 265 -8.08 3.27 5.16
C LEU A 265 -6.93 2.68 4.34
N TYR A 266 -6.85 2.96 3.04
CA TYR A 266 -5.73 2.52 2.22
C TYR A 266 -4.47 3.33 2.60
N PRO A 267 -3.30 2.69 2.78
CA PRO A 267 -2.09 3.38 3.22
C PRO A 267 -1.71 4.55 2.30
N GLY A 268 -1.66 5.76 2.87
CA GLY A 268 -1.28 6.99 2.17
C GLY A 268 -2.42 7.72 1.47
N VAL A 269 -3.62 7.15 1.39
CA VAL A 269 -4.78 7.83 0.81
C VAL A 269 -5.27 8.92 1.77
N LYS A 270 -5.45 10.13 1.22
CA LYS A 270 -5.88 11.31 1.96
C LYS A 270 -7.21 11.88 1.49
N ARG A 271 -7.67 11.51 0.30
CA ARG A 271 -8.83 12.12 -0.35
C ARG A 271 -9.64 11.05 -1.06
N ILE A 272 -10.95 11.13 -0.91
CA ILE A 272 -11.93 10.45 -1.75
C ILE A 272 -12.85 11.49 -2.37
N ARG A 273 -13.14 11.34 -3.66
CA ARG A 273 -14.12 12.16 -4.36
C ARG A 273 -14.92 11.24 -5.26
N GLY A 274 -16.24 11.36 -5.21
CA GLY A 274 -17.07 10.57 -6.10
C GLY A 274 -18.50 11.02 -6.20
N ALA A 275 -19.21 10.36 -7.13
CA ALA A 275 -20.64 10.48 -7.33
C ALA A 275 -21.39 9.30 -6.71
N PHE A 276 -22.34 9.60 -5.83
CA PHE A 276 -23.06 8.62 -5.03
C PHE A 276 -24.56 8.76 -5.27
N HIS A 277 -25.25 7.66 -5.58
CA HIS A 277 -26.70 7.69 -5.78
C HIS A 277 -27.44 8.03 -4.50
N VAL A 278 -28.58 8.69 -4.67
CA VAL A 278 -29.49 9.02 -3.57
C VAL A 278 -30.66 8.04 -3.58
N TYR A 279 -30.84 7.35 -2.46
CA TYR A 279 -31.93 6.41 -2.22
C TYR A 279 -32.97 7.03 -1.27
N PRO A 280 -34.23 6.55 -1.26
CA PRO A 280 -35.19 6.94 -0.25
C PRO A 280 -34.69 6.58 1.15
N TYR A 281 -34.83 7.50 2.11
CA TYR A 281 -34.44 7.21 3.49
C TYR A 281 -35.39 6.17 4.11
N LEU A 282 -34.82 5.05 4.55
CA LEU A 282 -35.48 3.99 5.31
C LEU A 282 -34.60 3.64 6.52
N GLY A 283 -35.12 3.85 7.73
CA GLY A 283 -34.33 3.70 8.96
C GLY A 283 -33.73 2.30 9.15
N SER A 284 -34.47 1.24 8.79
CA SER A 284 -33.99 -0.15 8.85
C SER A 284 -32.80 -0.38 7.91
N THR A 285 -32.91 0.05 6.65
CA THR A 285 -31.85 -0.11 5.64
C THR A 285 -30.61 0.71 5.97
N VAL A 286 -30.79 1.94 6.47
CA VAL A 286 -29.67 2.78 6.92
C VAL A 286 -28.95 2.12 8.09
N TYR A 287 -29.67 1.63 9.09
CA TYR A 287 -29.07 0.93 10.22
C TYR A 287 -28.36 -0.36 9.80
N GLU A 288 -28.96 -1.16 8.92
CA GLU A 288 -28.37 -2.40 8.43
C GLU A 288 -26.99 -2.15 7.77
N LYS A 289 -26.94 -1.16 6.87
CA LYS A 289 -25.75 -0.81 6.09
C LYS A 289 -24.69 -0.01 6.85
N THR A 290 -25.09 0.87 7.76
CA THR A 290 -24.18 1.87 8.36
C THR A 290 -24.04 1.77 9.88
N LYS A 291 -24.82 0.88 10.51
CA LYS A 291 -24.99 0.76 11.98
C LYS A 291 -25.38 2.08 12.67
N CYS A 292 -25.82 3.09 11.91
CA CYS A 292 -26.30 4.35 12.44
C CYS A 292 -27.77 4.21 12.87
N LEU A 293 -28.06 4.46 14.15
CA LEU A 293 -29.40 4.30 14.75
C LEU A 293 -30.29 5.54 14.60
N PHE A 294 -29.71 6.72 14.35
CA PHE A 294 -30.38 8.01 14.47
C PHE A 294 -30.36 8.78 13.16
N SER A 295 -31.50 9.38 12.78
CA SER A 295 -31.56 10.27 11.62
C SER A 295 -31.10 11.66 12.02
N LEU A 296 -30.17 12.22 11.24
CA LEU A 296 -29.71 13.59 11.42
C LEU A 296 -30.85 14.61 11.43
N PHE A 297 -31.84 14.44 10.55
CA PHE A 297 -32.88 15.44 10.36
C PHE A 297 -34.12 15.21 11.23
N ARG A 298 -34.50 13.95 11.54
CA ARG A 298 -35.66 13.70 12.41
C ARG A 298 -35.37 14.01 13.89
N ASP A 299 -34.17 13.67 14.37
CA ASP A 299 -33.88 13.76 15.81
C ASP A 299 -33.36 15.16 16.21
N THR A 300 -32.82 15.94 15.26
CA THR A 300 -32.31 17.31 15.49
C THR A 300 -33.36 18.40 15.22
N GLY A 301 -34.56 18.02 14.77
CA GLY A 301 -35.63 18.94 14.32
C GLY A 301 -36.02 20.03 15.33
N HIS A 302 -35.87 19.77 16.63
CA HIS A 302 -36.18 20.76 17.67
C HIS A 302 -35.15 21.91 17.78
N ASN A 303 -33.88 21.70 17.40
CA ASN A 303 -32.82 22.72 17.50
C ASN A 303 -32.57 23.46 16.17
N LEU A 304 -32.85 22.82 15.02
CA LEU A 304 -32.57 23.41 13.69
C LEU A 304 -33.47 24.62 13.37
N ILE A 305 -34.70 24.64 13.93
CA ILE A 305 -35.68 25.72 13.71
C ILE A 305 -35.31 27.00 14.50
N GLN A 306 -34.63 26.87 15.64
CA GLN A 306 -34.19 28.04 16.42
C GLN A 306 -32.97 28.74 15.79
N HIS A 307 -32.05 27.98 15.19
CA HIS A 307 -30.83 28.55 14.60
C HIS A 307 -31.08 29.33 13.30
N ASN A 308 -32.23 29.13 12.65
CA ASN A 308 -32.68 29.95 11.52
C ASN A 308 -33.31 31.30 11.94
N LYS A 309 -33.46 31.57 13.26
CA LYS A 309 -34.13 32.78 13.77
C LYS A 309 -33.30 33.69 14.69
N ILE A 310 -32.17 33.25 15.24
CA ILE A 310 -31.32 34.10 16.09
C ILE A 310 -29.86 34.06 15.62
N GLY A 311 -29.44 35.11 14.92
CA GLY A 311 -28.04 35.50 14.85
C GLY A 311 -27.65 36.13 16.19
N GLY A 312 -27.05 35.35 17.07
CA GLY A 312 -26.60 35.79 18.38
C GLY A 312 -25.56 34.83 18.92
N ILE A 313 -24.33 35.33 19.05
CA ILE A 313 -23.17 34.65 19.64
C ILE A 313 -23.54 34.14 21.03
N ASN A 314 -23.28 32.86 21.32
CA ASN A 314 -22.90 32.40 22.66
C ASN A 314 -22.02 31.16 22.52
N SER A 315 -20.71 31.34 22.68
CA SER A 315 -19.80 30.24 23.02
C SER A 315 -20.14 29.72 24.43
N PRO A 316 -20.06 28.42 24.71
CA PRO A 316 -20.08 27.94 26.08
C PRO A 316 -18.72 28.23 26.72
N VAL A 317 -18.61 29.35 27.46
CA VAL A 317 -17.50 29.55 28.41
C VAL A 317 -17.90 28.85 29.72
N PRO A 318 -17.16 27.85 30.22
CA PRO A 318 -17.41 27.28 31.52
C PRO A 318 -16.97 28.27 32.60
N LYS A 319 -17.88 28.66 33.50
CA LYS A 319 -17.51 29.37 34.74
C LYS A 319 -17.34 28.37 35.89
N PRO A 320 -16.38 28.62 36.81
CA PRO A 320 -15.97 27.67 37.83
C PRO A 320 -16.98 27.59 38.98
N VAL A 321 -17.19 26.37 39.49
CA VAL A 321 -17.99 26.09 40.69
C VAL A 321 -17.11 26.28 41.93
N ILE A 322 -17.45 27.26 42.77
CA ILE A 322 -16.92 27.37 44.13
C ILE A 322 -17.80 26.53 45.06
N SER A 323 -17.14 25.60 45.73
CA SER A 323 -17.60 24.71 46.80
C SER A 323 -18.14 25.44 48.02
N LYS A 324 -19.17 24.88 48.68
CA LYS A 324 -19.31 24.90 50.15
C LYS A 324 -20.12 23.69 50.67
N ASN A 325 -19.37 22.75 51.25
CA ASN A 325 -19.57 21.98 52.48
C ASN A 325 -20.78 21.04 52.68
N LEU A 326 -20.44 19.74 52.66
CA LEU A 326 -20.78 18.66 53.61
C LEU A 326 -21.63 19.01 54.84
N LYS A 327 -22.66 18.17 55.08
CA LYS A 327 -22.62 17.16 56.16
C LYS A 327 -23.70 16.08 55.99
N GLU A 328 -23.24 14.84 56.09
CA GLU A 328 -23.96 13.59 56.35
C GLU A 328 -24.81 13.72 57.65
N ASP A 329 -25.79 12.90 58.02
CA ASP A 329 -25.95 11.46 57.83
C ASP A 329 -27.31 10.99 58.44
N LYS A 330 -27.65 9.72 58.17
CA LYS A 330 -28.52 8.79 58.92
C LYS A 330 -29.91 8.39 58.38
N THR A 331 -30.11 7.09 58.57
CA THR A 331 -30.94 6.11 57.86
C THR A 331 -31.83 5.30 58.84
N VAL A 332 -32.78 4.52 58.28
CA VAL A 332 -33.41 3.27 58.82
C VAL A 332 -34.64 3.52 59.74
N LYS A 333 -35.84 2.87 59.67
CA LYS A 333 -36.23 1.45 59.45
C LYS A 333 -37.75 1.22 59.18
N GLU A 334 -38.02 0.20 58.35
CA GLU A 334 -39.10 -0.82 58.21
C GLU A 334 -40.42 -0.81 59.04
N LYS A 335 -41.54 -1.26 58.39
CA LYS A 335 -42.35 -2.43 58.81
C LYS A 335 -43.45 -2.89 57.80
N ASP A 336 -43.55 -4.22 57.64
CA ASP A 336 -44.56 -5.03 56.91
C ASP A 336 -45.89 -5.25 57.69
N MET A 337 -47.01 -5.50 56.98
CA MET A 337 -47.78 -6.78 57.03
C MET A 337 -49.11 -6.79 56.21
N GLU A 338 -49.52 -8.02 55.83
CA GLU A 338 -50.48 -8.49 54.82
C GLU A 338 -52.00 -8.42 55.15
N ALA A 339 -52.87 -8.38 54.10
CA ALA A 339 -54.09 -9.22 53.94
C ALA A 339 -54.82 -8.97 52.56
N ARG A 340 -55.26 -10.04 51.88
CA ARG A 340 -56.11 -10.12 50.64
C ARG A 340 -57.59 -10.47 51.03
N PRO A 341 -58.66 -10.52 50.17
CA PRO A 341 -58.70 -10.60 48.68
C PRO A 341 -59.83 -9.84 47.87
N ARG A 342 -59.53 -9.53 46.57
CA ARG A 342 -60.29 -9.59 45.27
C ARG A 342 -61.69 -8.92 45.06
N PRO A 343 -62.16 -8.71 43.80
CA PRO A 343 -61.51 -8.22 42.55
C PRO A 343 -62.38 -7.19 41.76
N GLY A 344 -61.82 -6.52 40.74
CA GLY A 344 -62.61 -5.78 39.73
C GLY A 344 -61.82 -4.71 38.97
N ASP A 345 -61.38 -5.06 37.76
CA ASP A 345 -61.07 -4.26 36.57
C ASP A 345 -60.70 -2.77 36.70
N VAL A 346 -59.49 -2.41 36.25
CA VAL A 346 -59.22 -1.69 34.98
C VAL A 346 -57.71 -1.35 34.94
N GLN A 347 -57.12 -1.66 33.80
CA GLN A 347 -55.71 -1.86 33.53
C GLN A 347 -55.02 -0.53 33.13
N ALA A 348 -53.97 -0.16 33.86
CA ALA A 348 -52.96 0.80 33.44
C ALA A 348 -51.60 0.09 33.28
N SER A 349 -50.89 0.49 32.24
CA SER A 349 -49.62 -0.02 31.74
C SER A 349 -48.47 0.02 32.76
N SER A 350 -47.72 -1.07 32.87
CA SER A 350 -46.32 -1.01 33.28
C SER A 350 -45.47 -2.05 32.54
N ILE A 351 -44.26 -1.58 32.19
CA ILE A 351 -43.19 -2.23 31.45
C ILE A 351 -42.43 -3.18 32.38
N LYS A 352 -42.12 -4.41 31.94
CA LYS A 352 -40.77 -5.03 32.01
C LYS A 352 -40.72 -6.45 31.42
N SER A 353 -39.86 -6.57 30.38
CA SER A 353 -38.86 -7.62 30.13
C SER A 353 -39.04 -9.02 30.76
N GLN A 354 -39.15 -10.06 29.93
CA GLN A 354 -38.06 -11.02 29.61
C GLN A 354 -38.56 -12.19 28.73
N SER A 355 -37.76 -12.47 27.70
CA SER A 355 -37.52 -13.77 27.04
C SER A 355 -38.69 -14.74 26.77
N SER A 356 -39.03 -14.90 25.49
CA SER A 356 -39.28 -16.22 24.90
C SER A 356 -39.09 -16.17 23.39
N ASP A 357 -38.18 -17.02 22.91
CA ASP A 357 -38.08 -17.46 21.52
C ASP A 357 -39.42 -18.02 21.03
N THR A 358 -39.98 -17.39 20.01
CA THR A 358 -40.75 -18.04 18.92
C THR A 358 -40.93 -17.01 17.80
N PRO A 359 -40.74 -17.39 16.53
CA PRO A 359 -40.72 -16.46 15.41
C PRO A 359 -42.15 -16.07 15.08
N LEU A 360 -42.60 -14.93 15.60
CA LEU A 360 -43.74 -14.25 15.02
C LEU A 360 -43.20 -13.40 13.89
N GLU A 361 -43.57 -13.79 12.67
CA GLU A 361 -43.56 -12.98 11.47
C GLU A 361 -44.21 -11.62 11.80
N VAL A 362 -43.38 -10.67 12.22
CA VAL A 362 -43.74 -9.26 12.19
C VAL A 362 -43.56 -8.86 10.74
N GLU A 363 -44.66 -8.88 9.99
CA GLU A 363 -44.71 -8.20 8.70
C GLU A 363 -44.12 -6.79 8.88
N PRO A 364 -43.06 -6.42 8.14
CA PRO A 364 -42.54 -5.08 8.20
C PRO A 364 -43.62 -4.18 7.59
N SER A 365 -44.21 -3.32 8.43
CA SER A 365 -45.00 -2.22 7.91
C SER A 365 -44.11 -1.40 6.97
N LEU A 366 -44.36 -1.54 5.66
CA LEU A 366 -43.70 -0.82 4.59
C LEU A 366 -43.96 0.68 4.80
N CYS A 367 -43.06 1.34 5.51
CA CYS A 367 -43.00 2.78 5.61
C CYS A 367 -42.50 3.30 4.25
N ASN A 368 -43.38 3.30 3.25
CA ASN A 368 -43.04 3.80 1.92
C ASN A 368 -42.81 5.31 2.03
N ASN A 369 -41.61 5.75 1.66
CA ASN A 369 -41.24 7.16 1.51
C ASN A 369 -41.38 7.51 0.01
N PRO A 370 -42.59 7.81 -0.49
CA PRO A 370 -42.83 8.01 -1.93
C PRO A 370 -42.14 9.26 -2.47
N GLU A 371 -41.95 10.28 -1.62
CA GLU A 371 -41.21 11.48 -2.00
C GLU A 371 -39.72 11.18 -2.22
N GLY A 372 -39.12 10.35 -1.35
CA GLY A 372 -37.75 9.88 -1.53
C GLY A 372 -37.56 8.97 -2.74
N GLN A 373 -38.60 8.23 -3.14
CA GLN A 373 -38.56 7.36 -4.33
C GLN A 373 -38.31 8.15 -5.62
N GLN A 374 -38.72 9.42 -5.67
CA GLN A 374 -38.48 10.29 -6.82
C GLN A 374 -36.99 10.53 -7.09
N TYR A 375 -36.11 10.40 -6.09
CA TYR A 375 -34.66 10.47 -6.33
C TYR A 375 -34.17 9.31 -7.18
N VAL A 376 -34.68 8.09 -6.93
CA VAL A 376 -34.31 6.89 -7.69
C VAL A 376 -34.88 6.96 -9.10
N GLU A 377 -36.14 7.38 -9.24
CA GLU A 377 -36.79 7.58 -10.55
C GLU A 377 -36.06 8.61 -11.41
N ALA A 378 -35.57 9.69 -10.79
CA ALA A 378 -34.79 10.70 -11.47
C ALA A 378 -33.34 10.27 -11.74
N GLY A 379 -32.83 9.24 -11.06
CA GLY A 379 -31.40 8.88 -11.07
C GLY A 379 -30.53 9.94 -10.39
N THR A 380 -31.01 10.52 -9.28
CA THR A 380 -30.30 11.57 -8.55
C THR A 380 -29.03 11.02 -7.91
N TYR A 381 -27.92 11.74 -8.09
CA TYR A 381 -26.67 11.47 -7.39
C TYR A 381 -26.04 12.77 -6.85
N ILE A 382 -25.27 12.65 -5.77
CA ILE A 382 -24.51 13.75 -5.19
C ILE A 382 -23.03 13.58 -5.49
N VAL A 383 -22.34 14.68 -5.75
CA VAL A 383 -20.88 14.73 -5.85
C VAL A 383 -20.32 15.29 -4.55
N LEU A 384 -19.58 14.45 -3.85
CA LEU A 384 -18.99 14.73 -2.54
C LEU A 384 -17.49 14.44 -2.59
N GLU A 385 -16.73 15.30 -1.94
CA GLU A 385 -15.30 15.12 -1.71
C GLU A 385 -15.02 15.18 -0.21
N ILE A 386 -14.21 14.23 0.26
CA ILE A 386 -13.72 14.17 1.63
C ILE A 386 -12.19 14.13 1.56
N GLU A 387 -11.56 15.08 2.22
CA GLU A 387 -10.10 15.24 2.28
C GLU A 387 -9.65 15.27 3.74
N LEU A 388 -8.51 14.64 4.01
CA LEU A 388 -7.80 14.65 5.28
C LEU A 388 -6.41 15.24 5.06
N ASP A 389 -5.95 16.05 6.01
CA ASP A 389 -4.58 16.59 5.96
C ASP A 389 -3.52 15.47 6.07
N LYS A 390 -3.78 14.50 6.96
CA LYS A 390 -2.96 13.29 7.16
C LYS A 390 -3.72 12.05 6.73
N ALA A 391 -3.04 11.08 6.11
CA ALA A 391 -3.66 9.80 5.79
C ALA A 391 -4.05 9.08 7.09
N LEU A 392 -5.23 8.45 7.15
CA LEU A 392 -5.63 7.69 8.33
C LEU A 392 -4.65 6.55 8.59
N VAL A 393 -4.24 5.86 7.53
CA VAL A 393 -3.21 4.84 7.57
C VAL A 393 -1.96 5.40 6.89
N PRO A 394 -0.86 5.64 7.63
CA PRO A 394 0.39 6.07 7.03
C PRO A 394 0.94 5.02 6.06
N LYS A 395 1.38 5.44 4.89
CA LYS A 395 2.12 4.58 3.96
C LYS A 395 3.55 4.44 4.43
N ARG A 396 4.11 3.22 4.38
CA ARG A 396 5.55 3.00 4.62
C ARG A 396 6.35 3.67 3.52
N MET A 397 7.42 4.36 3.89
CA MET A 397 8.26 5.08 2.94
C MET A 397 9.12 4.08 2.14
N PRO A 398 9.32 4.28 0.83
CA PRO A 398 10.18 3.39 0.02
C PRO A 398 11.60 3.25 0.59
N GLU A 399 12.15 4.32 1.17
CA GLU A 399 13.48 4.29 1.78
C GLU A 399 13.54 3.41 3.03
N GLU A 400 12.45 3.35 3.79
CA GLU A 400 12.33 2.45 4.95
C GLU A 400 12.25 0.99 4.51
N LEU A 401 11.45 0.71 3.48
CA LEU A 401 11.32 -0.64 2.90
C LEU A 401 12.65 -1.14 2.35
N ALA A 402 13.32 -0.33 1.53
CA ALA A 402 14.65 -0.64 0.99
C ALA A 402 15.69 -0.87 2.11
N ARG A 403 15.64 -0.10 3.20
CA ARG A 403 16.51 -0.32 4.37
C ARG A 403 16.25 -1.68 5.02
N ARG A 404 14.99 -2.05 5.24
CA ARG A 404 14.61 -3.36 5.82
C ARG A 404 15.01 -4.51 4.90
N VAL A 405 14.78 -4.38 3.59
CA VAL A 405 15.24 -5.38 2.59
C VAL A 405 16.75 -5.54 2.65
N LYS A 406 17.50 -4.45 2.76
CA LYS A 406 18.97 -4.47 2.90
C LYS A 406 19.46 -5.07 4.22
N GLU A 407 18.73 -4.87 5.32
CA GLU A 407 19.02 -5.51 6.61
C GLU A 407 18.76 -7.03 6.53
N MET A 408 17.71 -7.46 5.83
CA MET A 408 17.41 -8.88 5.61
C MET A 408 18.40 -9.57 4.66
N ILE A 409 18.80 -8.88 3.59
CA ILE A 409 19.68 -9.42 2.54
C ILE A 409 20.79 -8.39 2.26
N PRO A 410 21.89 -8.41 3.04
CA PRO A 410 22.99 -7.49 2.83
C PRO A 410 23.66 -7.76 1.47
N PRO A 411 24.03 -6.72 0.71
CA PRO A 411 24.75 -6.91 -0.52
C PRO A 411 26.10 -7.54 -0.19
N ARG A 412 26.51 -8.53 -0.99
CA ARG A 412 27.77 -9.23 -0.73
C ARG A 412 28.90 -8.20 -0.80
N PRO A 413 29.72 -8.05 0.26
CA PRO A 413 30.87 -7.15 0.19
C PRO A 413 31.75 -7.60 -0.98
N PRO A 414 32.23 -6.68 -1.83
CA PRO A 414 33.13 -7.04 -2.91
C PRO A 414 34.29 -7.80 -2.27
N LEU A 415 34.56 -9.01 -2.79
CA LEU A 415 35.72 -9.78 -2.36
C LEU A 415 36.91 -8.83 -2.44
N THR A 416 37.51 -8.51 -1.30
CA THR A 416 38.64 -7.59 -1.27
C THR A 416 39.69 -8.17 -2.20
N ARG A 417 39.89 -7.53 -3.36
CA ARG A 417 41.03 -7.84 -4.22
C ARG A 417 42.25 -7.42 -3.43
N ARG A 418 42.83 -8.36 -2.67
CA ARG A 418 44.09 -8.16 -1.97
C ARG A 418 45.15 -7.90 -3.03
N THR A 419 45.45 -6.63 -3.29
CA THR A 419 46.43 -6.19 -4.29
C THR A 419 47.86 -6.67 -3.96
N GLY A 420 48.14 -7.03 -2.70
CA GLY A 420 49.37 -7.73 -2.29
C GLY A 420 49.33 -9.26 -2.44
N GLY A 421 48.22 -9.82 -2.93
CA GLY A 421 47.98 -11.25 -3.11
C GLY A 421 48.63 -11.83 -4.36
N ALA A 422 48.79 -11.06 -5.45
CA ALA A 422 49.38 -11.56 -6.69
C ALA A 422 50.87 -11.92 -6.52
N GLN A 423 51.66 -11.07 -5.86
CA GLN A 423 53.05 -11.38 -5.54
C GLN A 423 53.16 -12.59 -4.60
N LYS A 424 52.37 -12.64 -3.52
CA LYS A 424 52.40 -13.74 -2.54
C LYS A 424 51.82 -15.04 -3.08
N ALA A 425 50.83 -14.99 -3.97
CA ALA A 425 50.32 -16.16 -4.67
C ALA A 425 51.34 -16.68 -5.68
N SER A 426 52.08 -15.79 -6.35
CA SER A 426 53.19 -16.20 -7.23
C SER A 426 54.33 -16.88 -6.45
N THR A 427 54.68 -16.39 -5.26
CA THR A 427 55.73 -17.04 -4.43
C THR A 427 55.26 -18.36 -3.83
N LYS A 428 53.99 -18.46 -3.41
CA LYS A 428 53.35 -19.72 -2.97
C LYS A 428 53.28 -20.75 -4.09
N ALA A 429 52.80 -20.35 -5.27
CA ALA A 429 52.73 -21.23 -6.45
C ALA A 429 54.13 -21.69 -6.87
N LYS A 430 55.14 -20.81 -6.79
CA LYS A 430 56.53 -21.17 -7.04
C LYS A 430 57.07 -22.18 -6.02
N ALA A 431 56.77 -22.03 -4.73
CA ALA A 431 57.19 -22.99 -3.71
C ALA A 431 56.56 -24.39 -3.90
N VAL A 432 55.28 -24.45 -4.31
CA VAL A 432 54.61 -25.71 -4.64
C VAL A 432 55.16 -26.31 -5.94
N SER A 433 55.43 -25.49 -6.96
CA SER A 433 56.05 -25.94 -8.20
C SER A 433 57.47 -26.49 -7.99
N ASP A 434 58.27 -25.84 -7.14
CA ASP A 434 59.60 -26.33 -6.77
C ASP A 434 59.51 -27.70 -6.07
N TYR A 435 58.53 -27.89 -5.17
CA TYR A 435 58.27 -29.18 -4.53
C TYR A 435 57.85 -30.25 -5.55
N HIS A 436 56.94 -29.93 -6.49
CA HIS A 436 56.58 -30.85 -7.58
C HIS A 436 57.80 -31.22 -8.43
N MET A 437 58.67 -30.26 -8.75
CA MET A 437 59.89 -30.52 -9.51
C MET A 437 60.85 -31.46 -8.75
N GLN A 438 61.01 -31.29 -7.44
CA GLN A 438 61.81 -32.21 -6.62
C GLN A 438 61.20 -33.61 -6.58
N ILE A 439 59.89 -33.74 -6.40
CA ILE A 439 59.20 -35.04 -6.44
C ILE A 439 59.40 -35.72 -7.80
N LYS A 440 59.28 -34.98 -8.91
CA LYS A 440 59.53 -35.51 -10.27
C LYS A 440 60.97 -35.94 -10.50
N ASN A 441 61.93 -35.22 -9.94
CA ASN A 441 63.35 -35.57 -10.05
C ASN A 441 63.69 -36.81 -9.21
N ILE A 442 63.15 -36.89 -7.99
CA ILE A 442 63.32 -38.05 -7.10
C ILE A 442 62.64 -39.27 -7.70
N SER A 443 61.41 -39.15 -8.22
CA SER A 443 60.71 -40.27 -8.85
C SER A 443 61.47 -40.79 -10.08
N ARG A 444 62.02 -39.90 -10.92
CA ARG A 444 62.87 -40.30 -12.06
C ARG A 444 64.17 -40.95 -11.60
N ALA A 445 64.80 -40.45 -10.54
CA ALA A 445 66.03 -41.03 -9.99
C ALA A 445 65.78 -42.43 -9.40
N ILE A 446 64.67 -42.61 -8.67
CA ILE A 446 64.25 -43.90 -8.14
C ILE A 446 63.91 -44.87 -9.29
N LEU A 447 63.21 -44.40 -10.32
CA LEU A 447 62.88 -45.20 -11.50
C LEU A 447 64.14 -45.64 -12.27
N ASN A 448 65.12 -44.74 -12.43
CA ASN A 448 66.41 -45.07 -13.06
C ASN A 448 67.19 -46.11 -12.24
N GLU A 449 67.17 -46.00 -10.90
CA GLU A 449 67.79 -46.98 -10.02
C GLU A 449 67.08 -48.34 -10.09
N TYR A 450 65.75 -48.31 -10.13
CA TYR A 450 64.91 -49.49 -10.32
C TYR A 450 65.22 -50.17 -11.66
N HIS A 451 65.28 -49.41 -12.77
CA HIS A 451 65.70 -49.95 -14.07
C HIS A 451 67.14 -50.45 -14.07
N ARG A 452 68.06 -49.84 -13.31
CA ARG A 452 69.44 -50.34 -13.20
C ARG A 452 69.52 -51.69 -12.47
N MET A 453 68.70 -51.88 -11.43
CA MET A 453 68.71 -53.10 -10.62
C MET A 453 67.87 -54.23 -11.23
N PHE A 454 66.73 -53.89 -11.84
CA PHE A 454 65.70 -54.85 -12.27
C PHE A 454 65.35 -54.74 -13.76
N GLY A 455 65.88 -53.76 -14.51
CA GLY A 455 65.52 -53.53 -15.91
C GLY A 455 65.88 -54.68 -16.86
N ASN A 456 66.86 -55.52 -16.51
CA ASN A 456 67.18 -56.73 -17.27
C ASN A 456 66.24 -57.92 -16.96
N GLN A 457 65.49 -57.88 -15.84
CA GLN A 457 64.46 -58.87 -15.51
C GLN A 457 63.10 -58.50 -16.12
N ALA A 458 62.80 -57.20 -16.26
CA ALA A 458 61.56 -56.70 -16.88
C ALA A 458 61.41 -57.07 -18.37
N VAL A 459 62.50 -57.29 -19.11
CA VAL A 459 62.46 -57.68 -20.53
C VAL A 459 62.20 -59.19 -20.72
N LYS A 460 62.22 -60.01 -19.65
CA LYS A 460 62.03 -61.48 -19.72
C LYS A 460 60.77 -62.02 -19.04
N VAL A 461 59.96 -61.19 -18.39
CA VAL A 461 58.71 -61.62 -17.77
C VAL A 461 57.59 -60.70 -18.25
N GLY A 462 57.02 -61.05 -19.39
CA GLY A 462 55.72 -60.55 -19.81
C GLY A 462 54.64 -61.36 -19.08
N SER A 463 53.73 -60.64 -18.43
CA SER A 463 52.53 -61.09 -17.70
C SER A 463 52.75 -61.72 -16.31
N ASP A 464 52.09 -61.08 -15.32
CA ASP A 464 51.91 -61.37 -13.89
C ASP A 464 53.15 -61.39 -12.98
N LEU A 465 53.46 -60.22 -12.42
CA LEU A 465 54.34 -60.07 -11.25
C LEU A 465 53.55 -60.39 -9.97
N ASP A 466 53.99 -61.40 -9.22
CA ASP A 466 53.42 -61.73 -7.91
C ASP A 466 53.62 -60.58 -6.90
N SER A 467 52.58 -60.25 -6.12
CA SER A 467 52.63 -59.18 -5.11
C SER A 467 53.77 -59.35 -4.10
N GLU A 468 54.18 -60.60 -3.81
CA GLU A 468 55.32 -60.90 -2.94
C GLU A 468 56.65 -60.53 -3.61
N THR A 469 56.82 -60.82 -4.89
CA THR A 469 58.04 -60.45 -5.64
C THR A 469 58.20 -58.94 -5.78
N LEU A 470 57.10 -58.18 -5.87
CA LEU A 470 57.13 -56.72 -5.92
C LEU A 470 57.56 -56.13 -4.56
N GLU A 471 57.07 -56.68 -3.45
CA GLU A 471 57.44 -56.23 -2.11
C GLU A 471 58.90 -56.59 -1.77
N GLU A 472 59.40 -57.74 -2.24
CA GLU A 472 60.82 -58.10 -2.16
C GLU A 472 61.70 -57.15 -2.98
N GLN A 473 61.33 -56.85 -4.23
CA GLN A 473 62.03 -55.88 -5.07
C GLN A 473 62.06 -54.48 -4.43
N LYS A 474 60.96 -54.06 -3.80
CA LYS A 474 60.86 -52.80 -3.06
C LYS A 474 61.75 -52.80 -1.82
N CYS A 475 61.82 -53.89 -1.07
CA CYS A 475 62.72 -54.02 0.09
C CYS A 475 64.19 -53.93 -0.34
N GLN A 476 64.56 -54.61 -1.43
CA GLN A 476 65.92 -54.58 -1.98
C GLN A 476 66.29 -53.19 -2.51
N LEU A 477 65.36 -52.51 -3.19
CA LEU A 477 65.53 -51.13 -3.65
C LEU A 477 65.71 -50.16 -2.46
N ASN A 478 64.90 -50.31 -1.41
CA ASN A 478 64.98 -49.47 -0.22
C ASN A 478 66.31 -49.68 0.51
N TYR A 479 66.77 -50.93 0.63
CA TYR A 479 68.09 -51.26 1.19
C TYR A 479 69.22 -50.59 0.40
N GLU A 480 69.24 -50.71 -0.93
CA GLU A 480 70.26 -50.09 -1.77
C GLU A 480 70.24 -48.56 -1.71
N LEU A 481 69.05 -47.95 -1.70
CA LEU A 481 68.91 -46.50 -1.56
C LEU A 481 69.43 -45.99 -0.21
N ASN A 482 69.29 -46.77 0.87
CA ASN A 482 69.84 -46.44 2.17
C ASN A 482 71.36 -46.65 2.26
N CYS A 483 71.88 -47.79 1.77
CA CYS A 483 73.31 -48.09 1.79
C CYS A 483 74.14 -47.16 0.89
N SER A 484 73.58 -46.76 -0.26
CA SER A 484 74.22 -45.81 -1.18
C SER A 484 74.18 -44.35 -0.71
N GLY A 485 73.46 -44.04 0.38
CA GLY A 485 73.24 -42.67 0.87
C GLY A 485 72.30 -41.83 0.00
N LYS A 486 71.76 -42.38 -1.10
CA LYS A 486 70.83 -41.68 -2.00
C LYS A 486 69.51 -41.33 -1.32
N TYR A 487 69.00 -42.21 -0.46
CA TYR A 487 67.80 -41.95 0.34
C TYR A 487 67.96 -40.72 1.23
N PHE A 488 69.13 -40.58 1.87
CA PHE A 488 69.45 -39.41 2.69
C PHE A 488 69.54 -38.13 1.83
N ALA A 489 70.14 -38.21 0.63
CA ALA A 489 70.19 -37.10 -0.31
C ALA A 489 68.78 -36.63 -0.75
N PHE A 490 67.87 -37.56 -1.05
CA PHE A 490 66.48 -37.24 -1.38
C PHE A 490 65.74 -36.58 -0.21
N LYS A 491 65.94 -37.09 1.01
CA LYS A 491 65.35 -36.53 2.23
C LYS A 491 65.80 -35.09 2.47
N GLU A 492 67.09 -34.78 2.27
CA GLU A 492 67.61 -33.42 2.46
C GLU A 492 67.11 -32.46 1.36
N GLN A 493 66.99 -32.92 0.11
CA GLN A 493 66.38 -32.15 -0.99
C GLN A 493 64.91 -31.81 -0.72
N LEU A 494 64.13 -32.79 -0.26
CA LEU A 494 62.72 -32.61 0.11
C LEU A 494 62.56 -31.65 1.29
N LYS A 495 63.42 -31.74 2.30
CA LYS A 495 63.41 -30.87 3.47
C LYS A 495 63.49 -29.39 3.09
N HIS A 496 64.35 -29.01 2.14
CA HIS A 496 64.44 -27.62 1.68
C HIS A 496 63.15 -27.13 0.99
N ALA A 497 62.54 -27.97 0.15
CA ALA A 497 61.28 -27.65 -0.51
C ALA A 497 60.11 -27.54 0.49
N VAL A 498 60.05 -28.45 1.47
CA VAL A 498 59.03 -28.44 2.54
C VAL A 498 59.19 -27.21 3.44
N VAL A 499 60.41 -26.86 3.85
CA VAL A 499 60.66 -25.64 4.65
C VAL A 499 60.24 -24.39 3.88
N LYS A 500 60.47 -24.35 2.56
CA LYS A 500 60.01 -23.26 1.69
C LYS A 500 58.49 -23.18 1.64
N ILE A 501 57.79 -24.31 1.55
CA ILE A 501 56.32 -24.37 1.66
C ILE A 501 55.84 -23.86 3.02
N VAL A 502 56.44 -24.29 4.12
CA VAL A 502 56.05 -23.83 5.47
C VAL A 502 56.20 -22.31 5.63
N ARG A 503 57.32 -21.75 5.13
CA ARG A 503 57.59 -20.31 5.18
C ARG A 503 56.65 -19.51 4.28
N GLU A 504 56.44 -19.94 3.03
CA GLU A 504 55.69 -19.17 2.04
C GLU A 504 54.17 -19.38 2.13
N LYS A 505 53.72 -20.61 2.39
CA LYS A 505 52.28 -20.98 2.41
C LYS A 505 51.66 -20.74 3.78
N TYR A 506 52.29 -21.26 4.84
CA TYR A 506 51.76 -21.21 6.20
C TYR A 506 52.24 -20.00 6.99
N LEU A 507 53.23 -19.24 6.49
CA LEU A 507 53.77 -18.03 7.11
C LEU A 507 54.19 -18.23 8.59
N LYS A 508 54.56 -19.47 8.94
CA LYS A 508 54.99 -19.83 10.30
C LYS A 508 56.50 -19.65 10.41
N THR A 509 56.91 -18.53 10.99
CA THR A 509 58.32 -18.18 11.26
C THR A 509 58.66 -18.16 12.75
N THR A 510 57.68 -18.37 13.63
CA THR A 510 57.82 -18.39 15.09
C THR A 510 57.64 -19.80 15.65
N ALA A 511 58.19 -20.06 16.83
CA ALA A 511 57.99 -21.33 17.55
C ALA A 511 56.53 -21.48 18.01
N PHE A 512 56.04 -22.72 18.07
CA PHE A 512 54.69 -23.02 18.57
C PHE A 512 54.64 -22.94 20.10
N GLU A 513 53.54 -22.42 20.64
CA GLU A 513 53.36 -22.20 22.08
C GLU A 513 52.83 -23.46 22.80
N SER A 514 52.13 -24.35 22.08
CA SER A 514 51.60 -25.61 22.61
C SER A 514 51.98 -26.83 21.75
N GLN A 515 52.17 -27.98 22.41
CA GLN A 515 52.47 -29.25 21.74
C GLN A 515 51.30 -29.74 20.88
N GLU A 516 50.06 -29.41 21.25
CA GLU A 516 48.85 -29.78 20.50
C GLU A 516 48.73 -29.00 19.18
N GLU A 517 49.06 -27.71 19.18
CA GLU A 517 49.12 -26.90 17.96
C GLU A 517 50.21 -27.40 17.00
N LEU A 518 51.35 -27.83 17.53
CA LEU A 518 52.42 -28.43 16.73
C LEU A 518 51.95 -29.74 16.07
N GLN A 519 51.30 -30.63 16.81
CA GLN A 519 50.80 -31.91 16.26
C GLN A 519 49.70 -31.71 15.22
N LYS A 520 48.79 -30.76 15.45
CA LYS A 520 47.76 -30.39 14.47
C LYS A 520 48.38 -29.83 13.20
N PHE A 521 49.36 -28.93 13.35
CA PHE A 521 50.07 -28.34 12.22
C PHE A 521 50.85 -29.39 11.41
N ILE A 522 51.55 -30.31 12.07
CA ILE A 522 52.27 -31.40 11.40
C ILE A 522 51.30 -32.27 10.61
N SER A 523 50.14 -32.60 11.18
CA SER A 523 49.11 -33.41 10.49
C SER A 523 48.55 -32.70 9.27
N GLU A 524 48.21 -31.41 9.37
CA GLU A 524 47.75 -30.59 8.24
C GLU A 524 48.82 -30.45 7.15
N LEU A 525 50.09 -30.29 7.54
CA LEU A 525 51.21 -30.22 6.61
C LEU A 525 51.43 -31.57 5.92
N TYR A 526 51.33 -32.68 6.64
CA TYR A 526 51.48 -34.03 6.10
C TYR A 526 50.42 -34.31 5.02
N VAL A 527 49.13 -34.10 5.33
CA VAL A 527 48.03 -34.28 4.37
C VAL A 527 48.29 -33.45 3.12
N PHE A 528 48.63 -32.18 3.29
CA PHE A 528 48.92 -31.31 2.15
C PHE A 528 50.10 -31.78 1.30
N LEU A 529 51.21 -32.20 1.92
CA LEU A 529 52.40 -32.65 1.18
C LEU A 529 52.14 -33.95 0.42
N VAL A 530 51.33 -34.85 0.99
CA VAL A 530 50.90 -36.09 0.35
C VAL A 530 49.99 -35.81 -0.85
N ASP A 531 48.99 -34.94 -0.70
CA ASP A 531 48.10 -34.55 -1.80
C ASP A 531 48.88 -33.94 -2.97
N GLN A 532 49.79 -32.99 -2.68
CA GLN A 532 50.62 -32.37 -3.71
C GLN A 532 51.63 -33.35 -4.33
N MET A 533 52.10 -34.35 -3.57
CA MET A 533 52.93 -35.42 -4.11
C MET A 533 52.13 -36.27 -5.12
N HIS A 534 50.89 -36.65 -4.80
CA HIS A 534 50.02 -37.38 -5.73
C HIS A 534 49.76 -36.58 -7.01
N VAL A 535 49.47 -35.27 -6.89
CA VAL A 535 49.32 -34.39 -8.06
C VAL A 535 50.61 -34.37 -8.90
N ALA A 536 51.77 -34.23 -8.27
CA ALA A 536 53.05 -34.21 -8.98
C ALA A 536 53.38 -35.54 -9.69
N LEU A 537 53.07 -36.67 -9.06
CA LEU A 537 53.28 -38.01 -9.61
C LEU A 537 52.32 -38.30 -10.76
N ASN A 538 51.03 -38.00 -10.60
CA ASN A 538 50.01 -38.19 -11.65
C ASN A 538 50.29 -37.31 -12.88
N GLN A 539 50.88 -36.13 -12.70
CA GLN A 539 51.36 -35.30 -13.81
C GLN A 539 52.64 -35.83 -14.47
N ALA A 540 53.45 -36.62 -13.76
CA ALA A 540 54.70 -37.16 -14.27
C ALA A 540 54.53 -38.50 -14.99
N MET A 541 53.46 -39.22 -14.62
CA MET A 541 53.04 -40.51 -15.13
C MET A 541 51.54 -40.41 -15.44
N PRO A 542 51.14 -39.80 -16.57
CA PRO A 542 49.73 -39.84 -16.96
C PRO A 542 49.33 -41.29 -17.22
N ASP A 543 48.38 -41.81 -16.44
CA ASP A 543 47.65 -43.02 -16.82
C ASP A 543 46.91 -42.71 -18.12
N ASP A 544 47.16 -43.49 -19.16
CA ASP A 544 46.59 -43.37 -20.51
C ASP A 544 45.08 -43.76 -20.56
N VAL A 545 44.33 -43.58 -19.45
CA VAL A 545 42.96 -44.11 -19.28
C VAL A 545 41.94 -43.05 -18.81
N GLN A 546 42.17 -41.76 -19.06
CA GLN A 546 41.14 -40.73 -18.86
C GLN A 546 40.85 -40.01 -20.18
N GLY A 547 39.80 -40.46 -20.85
CA GLY A 547 39.25 -39.81 -22.03
C GLY A 547 38.96 -38.33 -21.75
N THR A 548 39.41 -37.49 -22.67
CA THR A 548 39.02 -36.08 -22.74
C THR A 548 37.49 -35.96 -22.80
N PRO A 549 36.80 -35.30 -21.86
CA PRO A 549 35.41 -34.94 -22.07
C PRO A 549 35.37 -33.84 -23.13
N SER A 550 34.77 -34.16 -24.28
CA SER A 550 34.52 -33.24 -25.39
C SER A 550 33.81 -31.99 -24.88
N THR A 551 34.50 -30.85 -24.89
CA THR A 551 33.94 -29.57 -24.48
C THR A 551 33.02 -29.07 -25.59
N ILE A 552 31.72 -29.39 -25.49
CA ILE A 552 30.71 -28.79 -26.35
C ILE A 552 30.52 -27.34 -25.88
N TYR A 553 30.86 -26.38 -26.72
CA TYR A 553 30.56 -24.96 -26.49
C TYR A 553 29.06 -24.70 -26.68
N THR A 554 28.24 -25.17 -25.75
CA THR A 554 26.80 -24.85 -25.71
C THR A 554 26.63 -23.38 -25.31
N SER A 555 25.85 -22.56 -26.01
CA SER A 555 25.60 -21.17 -25.58
C SER A 555 24.69 -21.12 -24.33
N SER A 556 24.70 -20.01 -23.56
CA SER A 556 23.86 -19.87 -22.35
C SER A 556 22.36 -20.02 -22.65
N GLU A 557 21.90 -19.47 -23.78
CA GLU A 557 20.52 -19.59 -24.25
C GLU A 557 20.15 -21.02 -24.65
N GLN A 558 21.07 -21.77 -25.28
CA GLN A 558 20.83 -23.18 -25.58
C GLN A 558 20.75 -24.03 -24.31
N LEU A 559 21.59 -23.75 -23.32
CA LEU A 559 21.51 -24.42 -22.01
C LEU A 559 20.18 -24.12 -21.31
N ARG A 560 19.61 -22.91 -21.47
CA ARG A 560 18.27 -22.56 -20.96
C ARG A 560 17.20 -23.45 -21.60
N LEU A 561 17.24 -23.58 -22.93
CA LEU A 561 16.27 -24.40 -23.65
C LEU A 561 16.38 -25.88 -23.29
N PHE A 562 17.59 -26.41 -23.12
CA PHE A 562 17.79 -27.80 -22.67
C PHE A 562 17.34 -28.03 -21.23
N ALA A 563 17.55 -27.05 -20.34
CA ALA A 563 17.04 -27.11 -18.98
C ALA A 563 15.50 -27.15 -18.98
N PHE A 564 14.86 -26.28 -19.75
CA PHE A 564 13.40 -26.23 -19.89
C PHE A 564 12.83 -27.50 -20.55
N GLU A 565 13.46 -28.01 -21.60
CA GLU A 565 13.06 -29.28 -22.22
C GLU A 565 13.18 -30.45 -21.24
N ALA A 566 14.26 -30.51 -20.45
CA ALA A 566 14.43 -31.52 -19.41
C ALA A 566 13.37 -31.40 -18.30
N GLU A 567 12.99 -30.18 -17.93
CA GLU A 567 11.92 -29.88 -16.96
C GLU A 567 10.55 -30.36 -17.46
N VAL A 568 10.19 -30.03 -18.71
CA VAL A 568 8.92 -30.46 -19.33
C VAL A 568 8.86 -31.98 -19.49
N ASN A 569 10.00 -32.63 -19.72
CA ASN A 569 10.12 -34.08 -19.80
C ASN A 569 10.24 -34.78 -18.42
N GLU A 570 10.07 -34.03 -17.31
CA GLU A 570 10.19 -34.52 -15.92
C GLU A 570 11.56 -35.11 -15.55
N ASN A 571 12.59 -34.83 -16.35
CA ASN A 571 13.98 -35.25 -16.11
C ASN A 571 14.70 -34.24 -15.21
N TYR A 572 14.27 -34.13 -13.95
CA TYR A 572 14.75 -33.12 -13.00
C TYR A 572 16.26 -33.16 -12.72
N GLU A 573 16.87 -34.35 -12.74
CA GLU A 573 18.32 -34.50 -12.53
C GLU A 573 19.13 -33.80 -13.63
N MET A 574 18.72 -33.99 -14.89
CA MET A 574 19.38 -33.37 -16.04
C MET A 574 19.11 -31.86 -16.10
N ALA A 575 17.88 -31.43 -15.78
CA ALA A 575 17.54 -30.02 -15.68
C ALA A 575 18.42 -29.30 -14.64
N THR A 576 18.65 -29.93 -13.49
CA THR A 576 19.54 -29.40 -12.44
C THR A 576 20.95 -29.15 -12.97
N VAL A 577 21.54 -30.12 -13.69
CA VAL A 577 22.88 -29.98 -14.27
C VAL A 577 22.95 -28.80 -15.25
N TYR A 578 21.96 -28.66 -16.14
CA TYR A 578 21.94 -27.55 -17.10
C TYR A 578 21.80 -26.18 -16.43
N TYR A 579 20.95 -26.06 -15.41
CA TYR A 579 20.82 -24.80 -14.65
C TYR A 579 22.10 -24.48 -13.85
N GLU A 580 22.72 -25.46 -13.19
CA GLU A 580 24.00 -25.27 -12.49
C GLU A 580 25.11 -24.85 -13.44
N GLU A 581 25.17 -25.44 -14.64
CA GLU A 581 26.15 -25.07 -15.66
C GLU A 581 26.00 -23.60 -16.09
N ARG A 582 24.77 -23.11 -16.24
CA ARG A 582 24.48 -21.68 -16.53
C ARG A 582 24.98 -20.77 -15.42
N LEU A 583 24.80 -21.16 -14.16
CA LEU A 583 25.27 -20.40 -12.99
C LEU A 583 26.79 -20.34 -12.89
N VAL A 584 27.47 -21.45 -13.20
CA VAL A 584 28.95 -21.51 -13.18
C VAL A 584 29.56 -20.62 -14.27
N ARG A 585 28.95 -20.59 -15.46
CA ARG A 585 29.41 -19.78 -16.59
C ARG A 585 29.24 -18.28 -16.33
N GLU A 586 28.08 -17.88 -15.81
CA GLU A 586 27.76 -16.47 -15.57
C GLU A 586 27.17 -16.24 -14.17
N PRO A 587 28.02 -16.23 -13.12
CA PRO A 587 27.55 -16.15 -11.73
C PRO A 587 27.01 -14.77 -11.33
N GLN A 588 27.23 -13.74 -12.15
CA GLN A 588 26.74 -12.37 -11.93
C GLN A 588 25.43 -12.07 -12.66
N ASN A 589 24.96 -12.97 -13.52
CA ASN A 589 23.70 -12.79 -14.23
C ASN A 589 22.54 -13.11 -13.28
N LEU A 590 21.68 -12.11 -13.03
CA LEU A 590 20.56 -12.23 -12.11
C LEU A 590 19.49 -13.21 -12.61
N GLU A 591 19.22 -13.23 -13.92
CA GLU A 591 18.17 -14.06 -14.52
C GLU A 591 18.47 -15.55 -14.33
N HIS A 592 19.74 -15.95 -14.40
CA HIS A 592 20.14 -17.35 -14.18
C HIS A 592 19.83 -17.83 -12.75
N TRP A 593 20.01 -16.97 -11.74
CA TRP A 593 19.65 -17.28 -10.36
C TRP A 593 18.14 -17.38 -10.17
N LEU A 594 17.36 -16.57 -10.90
CA LEU A 594 15.90 -16.64 -10.87
C LEU A 594 15.37 -17.91 -11.53
N ASP A 595 15.86 -18.24 -12.73
CA ASP A 595 15.48 -19.45 -13.47
C ASP A 595 15.72 -20.72 -12.62
N TYR A 596 16.92 -20.85 -12.03
CA TYR A 596 17.24 -21.98 -11.17
C TYR A 596 16.41 -21.99 -9.88
N GLY A 597 16.15 -20.83 -9.27
CA GLY A 597 15.31 -20.73 -8.09
C GLY A 597 13.84 -21.11 -8.37
N ALA A 598 13.30 -20.73 -9.54
CA ALA A 598 11.97 -21.13 -9.98
C ALA A 598 11.87 -22.65 -10.21
N PHE A 599 12.89 -23.24 -10.83
CA PHE A 599 13.02 -24.69 -10.94
C PHE A 599 13.06 -25.38 -9.56
N CYS A 600 13.84 -24.85 -8.59
CA CYS A 600 13.87 -25.40 -7.23
C CYS A 600 12.50 -25.32 -6.52
N LEU A 601 11.70 -24.27 -6.76
CA LEU A 601 10.33 -24.20 -6.26
C LEU A 601 9.42 -25.28 -6.88
N LEU A 602 9.60 -25.56 -8.17
CA LEU A 602 8.86 -26.63 -8.86
C LEU A 602 9.18 -28.01 -8.24
N THR A 603 10.46 -28.28 -7.97
CA THR A 603 10.93 -29.52 -7.32
C THR A 603 10.77 -29.55 -5.80
N GLU A 604 10.09 -28.55 -5.22
CA GLU A 604 9.82 -28.39 -3.77
C GLU A 604 11.06 -28.23 -2.88
N ASP A 605 12.22 -27.88 -3.45
CA ASP A 605 13.43 -27.53 -2.72
C ASP A 605 13.40 -26.03 -2.33
N ASN A 606 12.54 -25.71 -1.37
CA ASN A 606 12.31 -24.34 -0.89
C ASN A 606 13.58 -23.69 -0.32
N ILE A 607 14.52 -24.49 0.21
CA ILE A 607 15.76 -23.98 0.82
C ILE A 607 16.71 -23.48 -0.28
N LYS A 608 16.95 -24.29 -1.32
CA LYS A 608 17.78 -23.85 -2.45
C LYS A 608 17.14 -22.68 -3.20
N ALA A 609 15.83 -22.70 -3.39
CA ALA A 609 15.11 -21.57 -3.98
C ALA A 609 15.35 -20.28 -3.17
N GLN A 610 15.35 -20.36 -1.84
CA GLN A 610 15.63 -19.22 -0.96
C GLN A 610 17.02 -18.64 -1.18
N GLU A 611 18.03 -19.51 -1.24
CA GLU A 611 19.39 -19.07 -1.47
C GLU A 611 19.54 -18.38 -2.84
N CYS A 612 18.93 -18.97 -3.88
CA CYS A 612 18.98 -18.44 -5.23
C CYS A 612 18.35 -17.04 -5.34
N PHE A 613 17.13 -16.86 -4.82
CA PHE A 613 16.47 -15.55 -4.86
C PHE A 613 17.18 -14.51 -3.97
N ARG A 614 17.71 -14.92 -2.81
CA ARG A 614 18.56 -14.05 -1.99
C ARG A 614 19.85 -13.65 -2.72
N LYS A 615 20.45 -14.56 -3.50
CA LYS A 615 21.60 -14.20 -4.36
C LYS A 615 21.18 -13.20 -5.42
N ALA A 616 20.07 -13.41 -6.11
CA ALA A 616 19.53 -12.47 -7.10
C ALA A 616 19.33 -11.06 -6.49
N LEU A 617 18.68 -10.95 -5.33
CA LEU A 617 18.50 -9.66 -4.64
C LEU A 617 19.81 -9.05 -4.14
N SER A 618 20.80 -9.86 -3.76
CA SER A 618 22.12 -9.35 -3.37
C SER A 618 22.90 -8.73 -4.53
N LEU A 619 22.60 -9.14 -5.77
CA LEU A 619 23.17 -8.56 -7.00
C LEU A 619 22.43 -7.27 -7.38
N ASN A 620 21.09 -7.27 -7.30
CA ASN A 620 20.27 -6.09 -7.53
C ASN A 620 19.11 -6.04 -6.53
N GLN A 621 19.18 -5.12 -5.57
CA GLN A 621 18.18 -4.97 -4.51
C GLN A 621 16.86 -4.41 -5.02
N ASN A 622 16.86 -3.72 -6.16
CA ASN A 622 15.67 -3.07 -6.72
C ASN A 622 15.01 -3.92 -7.82
N HIS A 623 15.42 -5.19 -7.96
CA HIS A 623 14.86 -6.05 -9.00
C HIS A 623 13.49 -6.61 -8.59
N ILE A 624 12.44 -6.14 -9.25
CA ILE A 624 11.04 -6.38 -8.89
C ILE A 624 10.71 -7.88 -8.87
N HIS A 625 11.04 -8.64 -9.92
CA HIS A 625 10.73 -10.07 -9.96
C HIS A 625 11.44 -10.85 -8.85
N SER A 626 12.65 -10.45 -8.47
CA SER A 626 13.37 -11.07 -7.35
C SER A 626 12.70 -10.76 -6.01
N LEU A 627 12.21 -9.53 -5.81
CA LEU A 627 11.45 -9.16 -4.61
C LEU A 627 10.14 -9.95 -4.54
N LEU A 628 9.39 -10.04 -5.65
CA LEU A 628 8.15 -10.82 -5.71
C LEU A 628 8.38 -12.30 -5.40
N LEU A 629 9.40 -12.92 -6.01
CA LEU A 629 9.76 -14.32 -5.75
C LEU A 629 10.21 -14.56 -4.30
N CYS A 630 10.98 -13.63 -3.71
CA CYS A 630 11.29 -13.68 -2.28
C CYS A 630 10.04 -13.53 -1.40
N GLY A 631 9.09 -12.69 -1.78
CA GLY A 631 7.80 -12.55 -1.11
C GLY A 631 6.98 -13.84 -1.16
N VAL A 632 6.83 -14.44 -2.34
CA VAL A 632 6.12 -15.72 -2.53
C VAL A 632 6.76 -16.83 -1.70
N LEU A 633 8.08 -16.96 -1.76
CA LEU A 633 8.78 -17.97 -0.96
C LEU A 633 8.65 -17.70 0.55
N ALA A 634 8.68 -16.45 0.99
CA ALA A 634 8.44 -16.10 2.39
C ALA A 634 7.02 -16.51 2.84
N VAL A 635 6.00 -16.37 1.98
CA VAL A 635 4.65 -16.90 2.25
C VAL A 635 4.65 -18.43 2.35
N LEU A 636 5.32 -19.12 1.43
CA LEU A 636 5.43 -20.60 1.46
C LEU A 636 6.14 -21.10 2.73
N MET A 637 7.09 -20.32 3.26
CA MET A 637 7.79 -20.59 4.51
C MET A 637 7.07 -20.04 5.75
N GLU A 638 5.84 -19.54 5.62
CA GLU A 638 5.02 -18.94 6.70
C GLU A 638 5.66 -17.69 7.39
N ASN A 639 6.64 -17.05 6.75
CA ASN A 639 7.28 -15.82 7.21
C ASN A 639 6.56 -14.57 6.70
N TYR A 640 5.32 -14.36 7.16
CA TYR A 640 4.43 -13.33 6.63
C TYR A 640 4.94 -11.89 6.80
N GLU A 641 5.63 -11.57 7.90
CA GLU A 641 6.19 -10.23 8.13
C GLU A 641 7.20 -9.83 7.05
N GLN A 642 8.05 -10.78 6.62
CA GLN A 642 9.02 -10.53 5.55
C GLN A 642 8.33 -10.46 4.19
N ALA A 643 7.32 -11.30 3.96
CA ALA A 643 6.54 -11.30 2.73
C ALA A 643 5.87 -9.94 2.47
N GLU A 644 5.24 -9.35 3.51
CA GLU A 644 4.63 -8.02 3.40
C GLU A 644 5.65 -6.97 2.93
N ILE A 645 6.84 -6.96 3.52
CA ILE A 645 7.90 -5.99 3.17
C ILE A 645 8.32 -6.16 1.71
N PHE A 646 8.53 -7.40 1.24
CA PHE A 646 8.94 -7.64 -0.15
C PHE A 646 7.87 -7.23 -1.15
N PHE A 647 6.60 -7.52 -0.89
CA PHE A 647 5.50 -7.14 -1.77
C PHE A 647 5.22 -5.62 -1.75
N GLU A 648 5.27 -4.98 -0.58
CA GLU A 648 5.16 -3.52 -0.48
C GLU A 648 6.32 -2.80 -1.19
N ASP A 649 7.55 -3.30 -1.06
CA ASP A 649 8.71 -2.72 -1.75
C ASP A 649 8.57 -2.86 -3.27
N ALA A 650 8.13 -4.03 -3.76
CA ALA A 650 7.87 -4.26 -5.18
C ALA A 650 6.81 -3.30 -5.75
N THR A 651 5.70 -3.09 -5.03
CA THR A 651 4.64 -2.15 -5.46
C THR A 651 5.06 -0.69 -5.34
N CYS A 652 6.01 -0.35 -4.46
CA CYS A 652 6.59 0.99 -4.37
C CYS A 652 7.59 1.27 -5.51
N LEU A 653 8.39 0.29 -5.90
CA LEU A 653 9.36 0.41 -7.00
C LEU A 653 8.69 0.53 -8.37
N GLU A 654 7.65 -0.27 -8.62
CA GLU A 654 6.86 -0.19 -9.85
C GLU A 654 5.35 -0.17 -9.56
N PRO A 655 4.79 1.04 -9.31
CA PRO A 655 3.36 1.19 -9.02
C PRO A 655 2.45 0.75 -10.17
N THR A 656 2.96 0.68 -11.40
CA THR A 656 2.21 0.26 -12.59
C THR A 656 2.14 -1.25 -12.76
N ASN A 657 2.82 -2.03 -11.92
CA ASN A 657 2.92 -3.49 -12.08
C ASN A 657 1.67 -4.20 -11.55
N VAL A 658 0.84 -4.70 -12.47
CA VAL A 658 -0.40 -5.44 -12.14
C VAL A 658 -0.10 -6.71 -11.35
N VAL A 659 0.98 -7.42 -11.68
CA VAL A 659 1.36 -8.68 -11.01
C VAL A 659 1.73 -8.40 -9.55
N ALA A 660 2.57 -7.39 -9.29
CA ALA A 660 2.95 -7.03 -7.92
C ALA A 660 1.73 -6.73 -7.01
N TRP A 661 0.79 -5.94 -7.50
CA TRP A 661 -0.46 -5.65 -6.79
C TRP A 661 -1.34 -6.89 -6.59
N THR A 662 -1.40 -7.78 -7.59
CA THR A 662 -2.18 -9.02 -7.50
C THR A 662 -1.60 -9.96 -6.45
N LEU A 663 -0.26 -10.15 -6.43
CA LEU A 663 0.39 -10.98 -5.42
C LEU A 663 0.24 -10.39 -4.01
N LEU A 664 0.30 -9.06 -3.87
CA LEU A 664 0.01 -8.39 -2.59
C LEU A 664 -1.44 -8.61 -2.14
N GLY A 665 -2.41 -8.59 -3.06
CA GLY A 665 -3.82 -8.88 -2.78
C GLY A 665 -4.04 -10.31 -2.31
N LEU A 666 -3.47 -11.29 -3.01
CA LEU A 666 -3.50 -12.70 -2.62
C LEU A 666 -2.79 -12.95 -1.26
N TYR A 667 -1.72 -12.20 -0.97
CA TYR A 667 -1.08 -12.25 0.35
C TYR A 667 -2.04 -11.78 1.45
N TYR A 668 -2.74 -10.66 1.25
CA TYR A 668 -3.71 -10.18 2.24
C TYR A 668 -4.95 -11.07 2.36
N GLU A 669 -5.34 -11.77 1.28
CA GLU A 669 -6.36 -12.81 1.33
C GLU A 669 -5.95 -13.96 2.27
N ILE A 670 -4.70 -14.44 2.17
CA ILE A 670 -4.15 -15.47 3.08
C ILE A 670 -4.15 -14.99 4.54
N GLN A 671 -3.91 -13.69 4.76
CA GLN A 671 -3.96 -13.07 6.09
C GLN A 671 -5.38 -12.74 6.60
N ASN A 672 -6.43 -12.97 5.80
CA ASN A 672 -7.81 -12.54 6.07
C ASN A 672 -7.94 -11.03 6.36
N ASN A 673 -7.17 -10.20 5.63
CA ASN A 673 -7.28 -8.74 5.72
C ASN A 673 -8.03 -8.18 4.51
N ASP A 674 -9.36 -8.18 4.60
CA ASP A 674 -10.24 -7.81 3.48
C ASP A 674 -10.01 -6.40 2.96
N ILE A 675 -9.76 -5.43 3.84
CA ILE A 675 -9.58 -4.02 3.45
C ILE A 675 -8.33 -3.85 2.58
N ARG A 676 -7.21 -4.43 3.00
CA ARG A 676 -5.96 -4.33 2.23
C ARG A 676 -5.95 -5.23 0.99
N MET A 677 -6.69 -6.33 1.03
CA MET A 677 -6.92 -7.17 -0.13
C MET A 677 -7.72 -6.42 -1.21
N GLU A 678 -8.85 -5.82 -0.84
CA GLU A 678 -9.67 -4.98 -1.73
C GLU A 678 -8.86 -3.83 -2.33
N MET A 679 -8.05 -3.15 -1.51
CA MET A 679 -7.12 -2.11 -1.98
C MET A 679 -6.19 -2.62 -3.09
N ALA A 680 -5.50 -3.74 -2.84
CA ALA A 680 -4.48 -4.24 -3.75
C ALA A 680 -5.11 -4.69 -5.08
N PHE A 681 -6.28 -5.33 -5.04
CA PHE A 681 -7.01 -5.68 -6.26
C PHE A 681 -7.58 -4.46 -6.98
N HIS A 682 -8.06 -3.46 -6.25
CA HIS A 682 -8.53 -2.20 -6.83
C HIS A 682 -7.39 -1.50 -7.60
N GLU A 683 -6.21 -1.37 -6.99
CA GLU A 683 -5.04 -0.79 -7.66
C GLU A 683 -4.58 -1.66 -8.85
N ALA A 684 -4.55 -2.99 -8.71
CA ALA A 684 -4.23 -3.89 -9.82
C ALA A 684 -5.18 -3.67 -11.02
N PHE A 685 -6.49 -3.57 -10.75
CA PHE A 685 -7.51 -3.34 -11.76
C PHE A 685 -7.34 -1.97 -12.44
N LYS A 686 -7.09 -0.93 -11.66
CA LYS A 686 -6.83 0.43 -12.15
C LYS A 686 -5.63 0.47 -13.10
N GLN A 687 -4.52 -0.17 -12.73
CA GLN A 687 -3.34 -0.24 -13.59
C GLN A 687 -3.59 -1.07 -14.85
N LEU A 688 -4.34 -2.18 -14.75
CA LEU A 688 -4.72 -2.99 -15.89
C LEU A 688 -5.58 -2.20 -16.89
N GLN A 689 -6.58 -1.48 -16.40
CA GLN A 689 -7.45 -0.64 -17.23
C GLN A 689 -6.65 0.47 -17.92
N ALA A 690 -5.74 1.13 -17.20
CA ALA A 690 -4.85 2.13 -17.78
C ALA A 690 -3.98 1.56 -18.91
N ARG A 691 -3.41 0.36 -18.74
CA ARG A 691 -2.63 -0.34 -19.78
C ARG A 691 -3.49 -0.69 -21.00
N VAL A 692 -4.71 -1.18 -20.80
CA VAL A 692 -5.64 -1.51 -21.89
C VAL A 692 -6.01 -0.25 -22.69
N LEU A 693 -6.29 0.86 -22.02
CA LEU A 693 -6.57 2.14 -22.68
C LEU A 693 -5.37 2.63 -23.49
N GLN A 694 -4.15 2.55 -22.95
CA GLN A 694 -2.93 2.90 -23.67
C GLN A 694 -2.71 2.02 -24.92
N ALA A 695 -2.99 0.72 -24.82
CA ALA A 695 -2.90 -0.21 -25.95
C ALA A 695 -3.93 0.11 -27.06
N GLN A 696 -5.14 0.53 -26.69
CA GLN A 696 -6.16 0.95 -27.65
C GLN A 696 -5.78 2.28 -28.34
N VAL A 697 -5.28 3.25 -27.58
CA VAL A 697 -4.83 4.54 -28.12
C VAL A 697 -3.65 4.36 -29.08
N THR A 698 -2.68 3.52 -28.75
CA THR A 698 -1.54 3.21 -29.63
C THR A 698 -2.00 2.51 -30.91
N LYS A 699 -2.94 1.55 -30.82
CA LYS A 699 -3.52 0.87 -31.98
C LYS A 699 -4.28 1.81 -32.91
N HIS A 700 -5.02 2.79 -32.37
CA HIS A 700 -5.69 3.84 -33.15
C HIS A 700 -4.72 4.82 -33.81
N ARG A 701 -3.58 5.11 -33.15
CA ARG A 701 -2.53 5.97 -33.69
C ARG A 701 -1.75 5.31 -34.82
N SER A 702 -1.55 3.99 -34.74
CA SER A 702 -0.95 3.19 -35.83
C SER A 702 -1.91 2.91 -36.99
N THR A 703 -3.24 2.94 -36.79
CA THR A 703 -4.21 2.80 -37.91
C THR A 703 -4.46 4.12 -38.64
N SER A 704 -4.25 5.27 -37.99
CA SER A 704 -4.33 6.59 -38.63
C SER A 704 -3.05 7.01 -39.38
N THR A 705 -1.98 6.22 -39.29
CA THR A 705 -0.70 6.45 -40.01
C THR A 705 -0.47 5.49 -41.18
N VAL A 706 -1.44 4.64 -41.54
CA VAL A 706 -1.35 3.70 -42.67
C VAL A 706 -2.45 4.01 -43.69
N GLU A 707 -2.43 5.22 -44.24
CA GLU A 707 -2.91 5.52 -45.60
C GLU A 707 -1.83 6.39 -46.26
N TYR A 708 -1.32 5.96 -47.41
CA TYR A 708 -0.14 6.43 -48.16
C TYR A 708 1.22 5.92 -47.67
N VAL A 709 1.69 4.80 -48.22
CA VAL A 709 2.76 4.72 -49.25
C VAL A 709 2.75 3.31 -49.82
N GLU A 710 2.60 3.21 -51.14
CA GLU A 710 2.73 1.98 -51.93
C GLU A 710 4.17 1.83 -52.48
N GLU A 711 4.58 0.58 -52.62
CA GLU A 711 5.68 0.01 -53.43
C GLU A 711 7.17 0.12 -53.02
N GLY A 712 7.82 -1.06 -52.97
CA GLY A 712 9.26 -1.23 -53.22
C GLY A 712 9.95 -2.24 -52.28
N GLY A 713 9.94 -3.53 -52.61
CA GLY A 713 10.34 -4.62 -51.71
C GLY A 713 11.84 -4.96 -51.56
N LYS A 714 12.14 -5.80 -50.57
CA LYS A 714 12.87 -7.07 -50.67
C LYS A 714 13.01 -7.72 -49.28
N ASP A 715 12.83 -9.04 -49.27
CA ASP A 715 12.96 -9.95 -48.14
C ASP A 715 14.31 -9.82 -47.41
N ASP A 716 14.27 -9.86 -46.08
CA ASP A 716 15.20 -10.68 -45.29
C ASP A 716 14.58 -11.02 -43.91
N SER A 717 14.66 -12.30 -43.60
CA SER A 717 13.97 -13.03 -42.54
C SER A 717 14.60 -12.85 -41.15
N CYS A 718 13.78 -12.55 -40.14
CA CYS A 718 14.06 -12.93 -38.74
C CYS A 718 12.73 -13.06 -37.95
N LEU A 719 12.14 -14.25 -37.95
CA LEU A 719 10.99 -14.62 -37.13
C LEU A 719 11.48 -15.17 -35.79
N GLY A 720 11.26 -14.42 -34.70
CA GLY A 720 11.25 -14.94 -33.33
C GLY A 720 9.82 -15.32 -32.94
N PRO A 721 9.57 -16.45 -32.24
CA PRO A 721 8.21 -16.96 -32.05
C PRO A 721 7.58 -16.45 -30.75
N TRP A 722 7.05 -15.21 -30.74
CA TRP A 722 6.04 -14.78 -29.76
C TRP A 722 4.91 -14.06 -30.52
N GLY A 723 4.13 -14.85 -31.28
CA GLY A 723 2.85 -14.44 -31.85
C GLY A 723 1.72 -14.88 -30.93
N ILE A 724 1.12 -13.93 -30.22
CA ILE A 724 -0.09 -14.15 -29.41
C ILE A 724 -1.25 -14.46 -30.37
N THR A 725 -1.63 -15.73 -30.48
CA THR A 725 -2.89 -16.10 -31.13
C THR A 725 -4.04 -15.91 -30.15
N SER A 726 -4.87 -14.91 -30.43
CA SER A 726 -6.18 -14.71 -29.83
C SER A 726 -7.10 -15.91 -30.09
N GLY A 727 -7.52 -16.58 -29.02
CA GLY A 727 -8.59 -17.57 -29.04
C GLY A 727 -9.54 -17.31 -27.87
N SER A 728 -10.59 -16.55 -28.13
CA SER A 728 -11.73 -16.38 -27.22
C SER A 728 -12.56 -17.67 -27.20
N SER A 729 -12.77 -18.24 -26.01
CA SER A 729 -13.99 -18.99 -25.71
C SER A 729 -14.44 -18.70 -24.29
N THR A 730 -15.49 -17.88 -24.19
CA THR A 730 -16.28 -17.67 -22.99
C THR A 730 -16.96 -18.96 -22.55
N ALA A 731 -16.59 -19.49 -21.39
CA ALA A 731 -17.41 -20.42 -20.62
C ALA A 731 -17.34 -20.00 -19.15
N ALA A 732 -18.41 -19.35 -18.68
CA ALA A 732 -18.62 -19.04 -17.28
C ALA A 732 -18.80 -20.36 -16.52
N VAL A 733 -17.87 -20.67 -15.60
CA VAL A 733 -17.98 -21.79 -14.67
C VAL A 733 -18.13 -21.19 -13.28
N LYS A 734 -19.39 -21.15 -12.82
CA LYS A 734 -19.78 -20.83 -11.45
C LYS A 734 -19.56 -22.09 -10.62
N VAL A 735 -18.62 -22.07 -9.67
CA VAL A 735 -18.40 -23.18 -8.73
C VAL A 735 -18.28 -22.62 -7.32
N GLU A 736 -19.29 -22.90 -6.50
CA GLU A 736 -19.19 -22.87 -5.04
C GLU A 736 -18.34 -24.07 -4.58
N VAL A 737 -17.32 -23.86 -3.73
CA VAL A 737 -16.55 -24.93 -3.09
C VAL A 737 -16.45 -24.68 -1.58
N PRO A 738 -16.56 -25.73 -0.72
CA PRO A 738 -16.61 -25.58 0.73
C PRO A 738 -15.22 -25.35 1.35
N ALA A 739 -15.22 -24.72 2.52
CA ALA A 739 -14.07 -24.16 3.26
C ALA A 739 -13.02 -25.15 3.83
N GLY A 740 -12.70 -26.28 3.17
CA GLY A 740 -11.89 -27.35 3.76
C GLY A 740 -10.58 -27.75 3.06
N ARG A 741 -10.23 -27.21 1.88
CA ARG A 741 -9.11 -27.71 1.05
C ARG A 741 -8.25 -26.63 0.37
N THR A 742 -8.18 -25.43 0.92
CA THR A 742 -7.53 -24.26 0.30
C THR A 742 -6.00 -24.31 0.25
N ARG A 743 -5.31 -24.99 1.19
CA ARG A 743 -3.83 -24.90 1.32
C ARG A 743 -3.04 -25.56 0.17
N GLU A 744 -3.41 -26.77 -0.24
CA GLU A 744 -2.70 -27.51 -1.32
C GLU A 744 -3.03 -26.95 -2.71
N MET A 745 -4.26 -26.50 -2.93
CA MET A 745 -4.67 -25.84 -4.18
C MET A 745 -3.96 -24.50 -4.39
N MET A 746 -3.73 -23.73 -3.33
CA MET A 746 -3.05 -22.43 -3.40
C MET A 746 -1.56 -22.59 -3.76
N SER A 747 -0.86 -23.59 -3.20
CA SER A 747 0.52 -23.93 -3.61
C SER A 747 0.60 -24.21 -5.12
N GLY A 748 -0.37 -24.95 -5.68
CA GLY A 748 -0.47 -25.16 -7.12
C GLY A 748 -0.80 -23.91 -7.94
N TYR A 749 -1.57 -22.97 -7.37
CA TYR A 749 -1.92 -21.70 -8.01
C TYR A 749 -0.71 -20.76 -8.12
N TRP A 750 0.07 -20.60 -7.04
CA TRP A 750 1.30 -19.80 -7.05
C TRP A 750 2.37 -20.40 -7.97
N LYS A 751 2.50 -21.74 -7.99
CA LYS A 751 3.39 -22.45 -8.92
C LYS A 751 3.00 -22.23 -10.39
N LYS A 752 1.69 -22.21 -10.71
CA LYS A 752 1.18 -21.92 -12.07
C LYS A 752 1.30 -20.45 -12.46
N LEU A 753 1.16 -19.52 -11.52
CA LEU A 753 1.28 -18.08 -11.74
C LEU A 753 2.75 -17.63 -11.95
N LEU A 754 3.71 -18.45 -11.50
CA LEU A 754 5.14 -18.28 -11.76
C LEU A 754 5.63 -19.04 -13.01
N ALA A 755 4.86 -20.01 -13.49
CA ALA A 755 5.12 -20.75 -14.73
C ALA A 755 4.51 -20.07 -15.98
N LEU A 756 3.63 -19.08 -15.78
CA LEU A 756 3.11 -18.14 -16.78
C LEU A 756 3.93 -16.85 -16.76
#